data_AF-A0A7C4EJG2-F1
#
_entry.id   AF-A0A7C4EJG2-F1
#
_cell.length_a   1.000
_cell.length_b   1.000
_cell.length_c   1.000
_cell.angle_alpha   90.00
_cell.angle_beta   90.00
_cell.angle_gamma   90.00
#
_symmetry.space_group_name_H-M   'P 1'
#
loop_
_entity.id
_entity.type
_entity.pdbx_description
1 polymer ?
#
loop_
_entity_poly.entity_id
_entity_poly.type
_entity_poly.pdbx_seq_one_letter_code
_entity_poly.pdbx_strand_id
1 'polypeptide(L)'
;PFTMMPITWERAFGGKDDPRNTKGTGLFPNQPAGKPVPLPNVEYPDQTIGSPGDRPAPASFLPLDVMHPERQKRAGTYDDKWKTERWPYYPDDLNPDFFLGSAPDQWADGYFKGGEAIEIVNMHPARQVITSRVPQFKVRLFLTRKADPKAPPEKDSFEEVPLRIDTLWLFPEAARGVAVFRGAFNTDRDDMADLRYVYLATEAMGEAPKDLAHHLEAQNKRVAAMKPVKPEIPDVNRKVNRELLKFNRVKKDIAQAKASAMGRTPVMPREPGEMAAMGRQVVAGGMATLDKMEAMARQFQEMFGWRAALDPASFAPRRAQLQETAARMEQAAAKAGQTKARLMSMKDQMKADMGKHLKANVSPENLAKAGVDPDNPLPEKDDGLGPWHRQGFPFAVACRRNLENDPALTGRLRSMGFTPRTIAASWAGFNPAPSVQEGADWGLPPGAFTIPKGLVLPRFDGKKLTRLLVLEEWPGQEAKPDAARLAPGSDAAPLWLAAPDEIAPVIVTSSELDARIMEQETGEVCHVLTLPGPDAAPPAEAAKALKAAPAVLVIAPAGSHENLSRAAPYAALSEKAQWLVLPRGAGCAQAHEAGTDLRELVFDALPPAMIGIPEDEPAPAYGPAPPRKRPAMPDIAGLIQAAQAEVKAFHMARFEPIKESMKGMEDQFRQILAKHGQDLDQIKARALAEPRKRFDQVGQEMAAHITARRDAL
;
A
#
# COMPACT_ATOMS: atom_id res chain seq x y z
N PRO A 1 2.46 57.95 35.39
CA PRO A 1 2.83 57.02 36.49
C PRO A 1 2.11 55.68 36.28
N PHE A 2 2.70 54.56 36.71
CA PHE A 2 2.10 53.22 36.58
C PHE A 2 2.00 52.54 37.95
N THR A 3 1.01 51.66 38.12
CA THR A 3 0.84 50.84 39.34
C THR A 3 1.44 49.45 39.19
N MET A 4 1.42 48.90 37.97
CA MET A 4 2.01 47.61 37.62
C MET A 4 2.49 47.66 36.18
N MET A 5 3.61 47.03 35.89
CA MET A 5 4.17 46.97 34.53
C MET A 5 4.96 45.68 34.33
N PRO A 6 4.73 44.95 33.23
CA PRO A 6 5.52 43.76 32.93
C PRO A 6 6.92 44.15 32.45
N ILE A 7 7.95 43.41 32.90
CA ILE A 7 9.32 43.55 32.39
C ILE A 7 9.44 42.63 31.17
N THR A 8 9.50 43.23 29.98
CA THR A 8 9.41 42.54 28.69
C THR A 8 10.32 43.18 27.67
N TRP A 9 10.73 42.42 26.66
CA TRP A 9 11.55 42.93 25.55
C TRP A 9 10.85 44.06 24.80
N GLU A 10 9.52 44.04 24.69
CA GLU A 10 8.70 45.08 24.05
C GLU A 10 8.81 46.45 24.76
N ARG A 11 9.18 46.46 26.04
CA ARG A 11 9.34 47.66 26.87
C ARG A 11 10.81 48.06 27.07
N ALA A 12 11.74 47.31 26.49
CA ALA A 12 13.16 47.65 26.45
C ALA A 12 13.48 48.46 25.18
N PHE A 13 14.66 49.09 25.16
CA PHE A 13 15.12 49.83 23.98
C PHE A 13 15.15 48.92 22.74
N GLY A 14 14.79 49.45 21.58
CA GLY A 14 14.85 48.74 20.30
C GLY A 14 13.80 49.24 19.31
N GLY A 15 13.54 48.41 18.31
CA GLY A 15 12.57 48.68 17.23
C GLY A 15 12.79 47.72 16.07
N LYS A 16 11.88 47.71 15.11
CA LYS A 16 11.86 46.73 13.99
C LYS A 16 13.21 46.54 13.29
N ASP A 17 13.99 47.62 13.18
CA ASP A 17 15.27 47.66 12.47
C ASP A 17 16.49 47.52 13.41
N ASP A 18 16.28 47.33 14.71
CA ASP A 18 17.36 47.01 15.67
C ASP A 18 17.44 45.49 15.87
N PRO A 19 18.48 44.82 15.35
CA PRO A 19 18.61 43.36 15.47
C PRO A 19 18.83 42.90 16.92
N ARG A 20 19.23 43.81 17.83
CA ARG A 20 19.37 43.51 19.27
C ARG A 20 18.02 43.36 19.96
N ASN A 21 16.97 44.02 19.46
CA ASN A 21 15.62 43.89 19.98
C ASN A 21 14.58 44.40 18.97
N THR A 22 14.18 43.53 18.05
CA THR A 22 13.23 43.88 16.98
C THR A 22 11.82 44.17 17.47
N LYS A 23 11.50 43.76 18.70
CA LYS A 23 10.21 44.00 19.37
C LYS A 23 10.22 45.23 20.27
N GLY A 24 11.39 45.82 20.51
CA GLY A 24 11.58 46.92 21.45
C GLY A 24 10.95 48.23 21.00
N THR A 25 11.11 49.24 21.85
CA THR A 25 10.59 50.58 21.62
C THR A 25 11.68 51.63 21.79
N GLY A 26 11.47 52.83 21.25
CA GLY A 26 12.45 53.93 21.25
C GLY A 26 13.20 54.14 19.93
N LEU A 27 13.18 53.18 19.00
CA LEU A 27 13.76 53.34 17.66
C LEU A 27 12.68 53.31 16.57
N PHE A 28 12.39 54.48 15.97
CA PHE A 28 11.42 54.64 14.89
C PHE A 28 12.07 55.35 13.68
N PRO A 29 12.81 54.62 12.83
CA PRO A 29 13.30 55.18 11.59
C PRO A 29 12.07 55.56 10.74
N ASN A 30 11.99 56.81 10.30
CA ASN A 30 10.88 57.40 9.54
C ASN A 30 9.69 57.98 10.34
N GLN A 31 9.86 58.34 11.62
CA GLN A 31 8.83 59.13 12.30
C GLN A 31 8.78 60.58 11.74
N PRO A 32 7.58 61.14 11.42
CA PRO A 32 7.44 62.53 11.00
C PRO A 32 7.98 63.50 12.06
N ALA A 33 8.66 64.56 11.61
CA ALA A 33 9.16 65.61 12.50
C ALA A 33 8.05 66.15 13.42
N GLY A 34 8.30 66.20 14.72
CA GLY A 34 7.38 66.74 15.73
C GLY A 34 6.42 65.73 16.36
N LYS A 35 6.46 64.44 16.02
CA LYS A 35 5.72 63.41 16.77
C LYS A 35 6.54 62.92 17.98
N PRO A 36 5.91 62.70 19.15
CA PRO A 36 6.60 62.11 20.28
C PRO A 36 6.96 60.65 19.99
N VAL A 37 8.20 60.27 20.32
CA VAL A 37 8.68 58.88 20.31
C VAL A 37 8.39 58.27 21.68
N PRO A 38 7.70 57.13 21.78
CA PRO A 38 7.59 56.42 23.05
C PRO A 38 8.99 55.92 23.46
N LEU A 39 9.36 56.20 24.70
CA LEU A 39 10.60 55.72 25.31
C LEU A 39 10.38 54.34 25.96
N PRO A 40 11.44 53.52 26.05
CA PRO A 40 11.40 52.28 26.82
C PRO A 40 11.07 52.55 28.29
N ASN A 41 10.58 51.52 28.97
CA ASN A 41 10.37 51.54 30.42
C ASN A 41 11.44 50.72 31.17
N VAL A 42 12.12 49.81 30.47
CA VAL A 42 13.18 48.97 31.04
C VAL A 42 14.50 49.45 30.47
N GLU A 43 15.34 50.00 31.35
CA GLU A 43 16.63 50.60 31.03
C GLU A 43 17.69 50.11 32.02
N TYR A 44 18.95 50.11 31.61
CA TYR A 44 20.06 49.92 32.55
C TYR A 44 20.28 51.22 33.34
N PRO A 45 20.57 51.16 34.65
CA PRO A 45 20.75 52.36 35.48
C PRO A 45 21.88 53.29 35.01
N ASP A 46 22.87 52.77 34.30
CA ASP A 46 24.03 53.48 33.77
C ASP A 46 23.88 53.91 32.29
N GLN A 47 22.76 53.58 31.64
CA GLN A 47 22.51 53.86 30.22
C GLN A 47 21.11 54.44 29.97
N THR A 48 20.64 55.32 30.86
CA THR A 48 19.36 56.00 30.69
C THR A 48 19.36 56.95 29.50
N ILE A 49 18.25 57.05 28.77
CA ILE A 49 18.11 57.92 27.60
C ILE A 49 17.97 59.38 28.04
N GLY A 50 18.96 60.22 27.70
CA GLY A 50 18.96 61.67 27.91
C GLY A 50 18.75 62.48 26.63
N SER A 51 18.98 61.88 25.45
CA SER A 51 18.83 62.53 24.15
C SER A 51 18.17 61.63 23.10
N PRO A 52 17.51 62.19 22.06
CA PRO A 52 16.97 61.39 20.95
C PRO A 52 18.04 60.60 20.15
N GLY A 53 19.31 60.97 20.27
CA GLY A 53 20.44 60.30 19.62
C GLY A 53 20.93 59.06 20.37
N ASP A 54 20.53 58.86 21.62
CA ASP A 54 21.06 57.80 22.46
C ASP A 54 20.60 56.43 21.95
N ARG A 55 21.49 55.44 22.01
CA ARG A 55 21.24 54.06 21.53
C ARG A 55 21.68 53.03 22.59
N PRO A 56 21.07 53.05 23.79
CA PRO A 56 21.48 52.16 24.87
C PRO A 56 21.26 50.68 24.51
N ALA A 57 21.87 49.79 25.30
CA ALA A 57 21.60 48.37 25.18
C ALA A 57 20.15 48.05 25.64
N PRO A 58 19.42 47.17 24.93
CA PRO A 58 18.13 46.66 25.40
C PRO A 58 18.27 45.94 26.75
N ALA A 59 17.62 46.43 27.80
CA ALA A 59 17.66 45.85 29.14
C ALA A 59 16.52 44.85 29.38
N SER A 60 16.82 43.67 29.92
CA SER A 60 15.81 42.66 30.24
C SER A 60 16.37 41.55 31.15
N PHE A 61 15.51 40.95 31.97
CA PHE A 61 15.80 39.70 32.71
C PHE A 61 15.30 38.44 31.97
N LEU A 62 14.76 38.60 30.75
CA LEU A 62 14.23 37.49 29.96
C LEU A 62 15.32 36.87 29.06
N PRO A 63 15.16 35.59 28.63
CA PRO A 63 16.09 34.98 27.69
C PRO A 63 16.30 35.77 26.40
N LEU A 64 17.52 35.68 25.87
CA LEU A 64 17.87 36.00 24.50
C LEU A 64 17.40 34.87 23.56
N ASP A 65 16.68 35.27 22.52
CA ASP A 65 16.26 34.38 21.45
C ASP A 65 17.46 33.69 20.79
N VAL A 66 17.28 32.48 20.27
CA VAL A 66 18.36 31.73 19.61
C VAL A 66 18.96 32.48 18.42
N MET A 67 18.14 33.26 17.71
CA MET A 67 18.55 34.09 16.57
C MET A 67 19.10 35.46 16.99
N HIS A 68 19.16 35.76 18.29
CA HIS A 68 19.70 37.03 18.77
C HIS A 68 21.18 37.19 18.35
N PRO A 69 21.61 38.37 17.88
CA PRO A 69 22.97 38.58 17.37
C PRO A 69 24.09 38.13 18.33
N GLU A 70 23.93 38.36 19.63
CA GLU A 70 24.92 37.93 20.64
C GLU A 70 25.06 36.39 20.71
N ARG A 71 23.98 35.64 20.49
CA ARG A 71 24.05 34.18 20.43
C ARG A 71 24.59 33.71 19.08
N GLN A 72 24.15 34.33 17.99
CA GLN A 72 24.60 33.95 16.64
C GLN A 72 26.11 34.09 16.42
N LYS A 73 26.79 35.02 17.10
CA LYS A 73 28.26 35.10 17.13
C LYS A 73 28.97 33.82 17.61
N ARG A 74 28.24 32.92 18.29
CA ARG A 74 28.75 31.71 18.94
C ARG A 74 28.21 30.42 18.31
N ALA A 75 27.35 30.53 17.29
CA ALA A 75 26.64 29.39 16.72
C ALA A 75 27.53 28.42 15.91
N GLY A 76 28.75 28.85 15.55
CA GLY A 76 29.64 28.12 14.65
C GLY A 76 29.27 28.30 13.17
N THR A 77 29.95 27.58 12.29
CA THR A 77 29.83 27.71 10.84
C THR A 77 29.03 26.54 10.24
N TYR A 78 27.92 26.86 9.58
CA TYR A 78 27.04 25.88 8.91
C TYR A 78 27.21 25.94 7.38
N ASP A 79 28.33 25.44 6.88
CA ASP A 79 28.67 25.40 5.46
C ASP A 79 28.49 24.01 4.82
N ASP A 80 28.91 23.84 3.56
CA ASP A 80 28.84 22.56 2.85
C ASP A 80 29.66 21.47 3.54
N LYS A 81 30.77 21.81 4.21
CA LYS A 81 31.59 20.85 4.94
C LYS A 81 30.83 20.32 6.17
N TRP A 82 30.18 21.20 6.93
CA TRP A 82 29.29 20.76 8.01
C TRP A 82 28.18 19.83 7.48
N LYS A 83 27.55 20.20 6.35
CA LYS A 83 26.46 19.43 5.76
C LYS A 83 26.89 18.02 5.32
N THR A 84 28.11 17.86 4.79
CA THR A 84 28.62 16.58 4.31
C THR A 84 29.22 15.70 5.41
N GLU A 85 29.90 16.30 6.39
CA GLU A 85 30.71 15.56 7.37
C GLU A 85 30.10 15.50 8.77
N ARG A 86 29.26 16.46 9.17
CA ARG A 86 28.82 16.64 10.57
C ARG A 86 27.32 16.60 10.77
N TRP A 87 26.51 16.92 9.77
CA TRP A 87 25.05 16.84 9.87
C TRP A 87 24.61 15.44 10.35
N PRO A 88 23.71 15.34 11.36
CA PRO A 88 22.87 16.39 11.95
C PRO A 88 23.41 17.04 13.23
N TYR A 89 24.69 16.86 13.58
CA TYR A 89 25.28 17.40 14.81
C TYR A 89 25.66 18.89 14.68
N TYR A 90 26.01 19.53 15.81
CA TYR A 90 26.52 20.90 15.82
C TYR A 90 27.88 21.02 15.11
N PRO A 91 28.20 22.21 14.53
CA PRO A 91 29.52 22.52 14.00
C PRO A 91 30.63 22.35 15.04
N ASP A 92 31.84 22.02 14.58
CA ASP A 92 33.01 21.83 15.46
C ASP A 92 33.51 23.13 16.10
N ASP A 93 33.21 24.29 15.48
CA ASP A 93 33.58 25.62 15.95
C ASP A 93 32.47 26.31 16.78
N LEU A 94 31.41 25.60 17.14
CA LEU A 94 30.38 26.12 18.04
C LEU A 94 31.01 26.45 19.41
N ASN A 95 30.82 27.69 19.86
CA ASN A 95 31.19 28.07 21.22
C ASN A 95 30.06 27.66 22.18
N PRO A 96 30.31 26.84 23.22
CA PRO A 96 29.29 26.38 24.16
C PRO A 96 28.47 27.50 24.84
N ASP A 97 29.03 28.70 24.97
CA ASP A 97 28.31 29.88 25.49
C ASP A 97 27.10 30.28 24.62
N PHE A 98 26.98 29.70 23.42
CA PHE A 98 25.77 29.75 22.60
C PHE A 98 24.51 29.28 23.36
N PHE A 99 24.65 28.33 24.28
CA PHE A 99 23.53 27.76 25.05
C PHE A 99 23.14 28.59 26.28
N LEU A 100 23.91 29.63 26.61
CA LEU A 100 23.55 30.57 27.68
C LEU A 100 22.43 31.48 27.18
N GLY A 101 21.24 31.28 27.75
CA GLY A 101 20.04 32.02 27.36
C GLY A 101 19.95 33.41 27.99
N SER A 102 20.62 33.68 29.10
CA SER A 102 20.61 34.99 29.75
C SER A 102 21.61 35.95 29.10
N ALA A 103 21.37 37.25 29.26
CA ALA A 103 22.34 38.26 28.85
C ALA A 103 23.65 38.18 29.68
N PRO A 104 24.80 38.59 29.12
CA PRO A 104 26.10 38.40 29.77
C PRO A 104 26.26 39.05 31.15
N ASP A 105 25.55 40.13 31.41
CA ASP A 105 25.50 40.84 32.70
C ASP A 105 24.84 40.01 33.82
N GLN A 106 24.11 38.96 33.45
CA GLN A 106 23.44 38.03 34.38
C GLN A 106 24.23 36.73 34.57
N TRP A 107 25.45 36.64 34.04
CA TRP A 107 26.30 35.48 34.22
C TRP A 107 27.09 35.62 35.53
N ALA A 108 27.02 34.60 36.37
CA ALA A 108 27.85 34.54 37.56
C ALA A 108 29.30 34.14 37.19
N ASP A 109 30.29 34.64 37.95
CA ASP A 109 31.71 34.29 37.78
C ASP A 109 32.03 32.80 38.07
N GLY A 110 31.01 32.03 38.48
CA GLY A 110 31.10 30.59 38.70
C GLY A 110 29.72 29.98 38.95
N TYR A 111 29.72 28.74 39.42
CA TYR A 111 28.48 28.02 39.74
C TYR A 111 27.97 28.37 41.14
N PHE A 112 26.65 28.32 41.32
CA PHE A 112 26.03 28.44 42.63
C PHE A 112 26.36 27.19 43.46
N LYS A 113 26.67 27.41 44.74
CA LYS A 113 27.04 26.40 45.73
C LYS A 113 25.84 25.96 46.58
N GLY A 114 24.77 26.76 46.61
CA GLY A 114 23.63 26.58 47.49
C GLY A 114 23.74 27.44 48.74
N GLY A 115 22.60 27.98 49.21
CA GLY A 115 22.51 28.82 50.38
C GLY A 115 22.83 30.31 50.18
N GLU A 116 23.27 30.72 48.99
CA GLU A 116 23.45 32.13 48.63
C GLU A 116 22.16 32.93 48.90
N ALA A 117 22.31 34.15 49.39
CA ALA A 117 21.17 35.03 49.66
C ALA A 117 20.55 35.52 48.35
N ILE A 118 19.23 35.53 48.29
CA ILE A 118 18.44 36.09 47.20
C ILE A 118 17.70 37.30 47.78
N GLU A 119 17.83 38.45 47.14
CA GLU A 119 17.03 39.63 47.41
C GLU A 119 16.44 40.13 46.09
N ILE A 120 15.14 40.36 46.07
CA ILE A 120 14.42 40.88 44.91
C ILE A 120 13.59 42.07 45.39
N VAL A 121 13.75 43.23 44.73
CA VAL A 121 13.12 44.49 45.12
C VAL A 121 12.17 44.96 44.03
N ASN A 122 10.97 45.38 44.41
CA ASN A 122 9.92 45.96 43.55
C ASN A 122 9.41 45.07 42.40
N MET A 123 9.54 43.73 42.50
CA MET A 123 9.06 42.79 41.47
C MET A 123 7.84 41.95 41.90
N HIS A 124 7.13 42.31 42.98
CA HIS A 124 5.93 41.62 43.42
C HIS A 124 4.84 42.60 43.89
N PRO A 125 3.57 42.40 43.50
CA PRO A 125 2.50 43.39 43.71
C PRO A 125 2.19 43.70 45.18
N ALA A 126 2.38 42.72 46.08
CA ALA A 126 2.10 42.88 47.51
C ALA A 126 3.34 42.87 48.43
N ARG A 127 4.55 42.71 47.86
CA ARG A 127 5.79 42.58 48.65
C ARG A 127 6.87 43.39 47.97
N GLN A 128 7.24 44.50 48.60
CA GLN A 128 8.26 45.39 48.06
C GLN A 128 9.63 44.72 48.02
N VAL A 129 9.96 43.94 49.04
CA VAL A 129 11.22 43.18 49.13
C VAL A 129 10.89 41.71 49.38
N ILE A 130 11.50 40.82 48.59
CA ILE A 130 11.50 39.37 48.80
C ILE A 130 12.92 38.96 49.13
N THR A 131 13.13 38.43 50.34
CA THR A 131 14.40 37.80 50.74
C THR A 131 14.23 36.29 50.82
N SER A 132 15.25 35.56 50.34
CA SER A 132 15.27 34.09 50.34
C SER A 132 16.72 33.58 50.24
N ARG A 133 16.90 32.27 50.05
CA ARG A 133 18.19 31.64 49.76
C ARG A 133 18.07 30.60 48.67
N VAL A 134 19.15 30.39 47.92
CA VAL A 134 19.27 29.24 47.01
C VAL A 134 19.13 27.95 47.83
N PRO A 135 18.40 26.93 47.35
CA PRO A 135 18.17 25.70 48.13
C PRO A 135 19.46 25.05 48.64
N GLN A 136 19.44 24.62 49.90
CA GLN A 136 20.60 24.03 50.60
C GLN A 136 20.56 22.50 50.57
N PHE A 137 20.52 21.93 49.37
CA PHE A 137 20.66 20.49 49.16
C PHE A 137 21.53 20.22 47.93
N LYS A 138 22.16 19.05 47.89
CA LYS A 138 22.89 18.56 46.73
C LYS A 138 22.03 17.54 45.99
N VAL A 139 22.00 17.63 44.68
CA VAL A 139 21.53 16.55 43.81
C VAL A 139 22.76 15.81 43.30
N ARG A 140 22.77 14.49 43.43
CA ARG A 140 23.81 13.61 42.92
C ARG A 140 23.22 12.74 41.82
N LEU A 141 23.96 12.60 40.72
CA LEU A 141 23.58 11.79 39.58
C LEU A 141 24.55 10.63 39.45
N PHE A 142 24.01 9.44 39.27
CA PHE A 142 24.79 8.23 39.06
C PHE A 142 24.35 7.52 37.80
N LEU A 143 25.32 6.95 37.10
CA LEU A 143 25.12 6.18 35.89
C LEU A 143 25.48 4.72 36.15
N THR A 144 24.60 3.82 35.74
CA THR A 144 24.94 2.40 35.60
C THR A 144 25.19 2.12 34.13
N ARG A 145 26.43 1.79 33.75
CA ARG A 145 26.80 1.48 32.36
C ARG A 145 26.96 -0.02 32.15
N LYS A 146 26.50 -0.49 31.01
CA LYS A 146 26.65 -1.89 30.61
C LYS A 146 28.10 -2.14 30.21
N ALA A 147 28.67 -3.24 30.70
CA ALA A 147 29.99 -3.69 30.22
C ALA A 147 29.93 -4.19 28.75
N ASP A 148 28.82 -4.78 28.35
CA ASP A 148 28.50 -5.19 26.98
C ASP A 148 26.97 -5.24 26.82
N PRO A 149 26.39 -4.97 25.62
CA PRO A 149 24.97 -5.07 25.35
C PRO A 149 24.25 -6.33 25.87
N LYS A 150 24.94 -7.48 25.96
CA LYS A 150 24.36 -8.75 26.43
C LYS A 150 24.83 -9.15 27.83
N ALA A 151 25.69 -8.37 28.47
CA ALA A 151 26.21 -8.69 29.79
C ALA A 151 25.10 -8.64 30.86
N PRO A 152 25.16 -9.54 31.86
CA PRO A 152 24.27 -9.47 33.01
C PRO A 152 24.59 -8.22 33.85
N PRO A 153 23.61 -7.67 34.60
CA PRO A 153 23.78 -6.43 35.37
C PRO A 153 24.90 -6.47 36.41
N GLU A 154 25.35 -7.66 36.85
CA GLU A 154 26.43 -7.77 37.84
C GLU A 154 27.80 -7.29 37.32
N LYS A 155 27.95 -7.16 35.99
CA LYS A 155 29.19 -6.67 35.36
C LYS A 155 29.16 -5.18 35.04
N ASP A 156 28.05 -4.51 35.29
CA ASP A 156 27.90 -3.10 34.96
C ASP A 156 28.78 -2.23 35.86
N SER A 157 29.27 -1.11 35.31
CA SER A 157 29.96 -0.10 36.12
C SER A 157 28.96 0.88 36.71
N PHE A 158 29.26 1.38 37.90
CA PHE A 158 28.46 2.38 38.60
C PHE A 158 29.34 3.59 38.91
N GLU A 159 29.01 4.74 38.35
CA GLU A 159 29.82 5.96 38.46
C GLU A 159 28.97 7.19 38.80
N GLU A 160 29.57 8.14 39.49
CA GLU A 160 28.95 9.43 39.78
C GLU A 160 29.27 10.45 38.68
N VAL A 161 28.26 11.20 38.26
CA VAL A 161 28.40 12.38 37.42
C VAL A 161 28.25 13.62 38.32
N PRO A 162 29.28 14.47 38.43
CA PRO A 162 29.21 15.66 39.25
C PRO A 162 28.19 16.65 38.67
N LEU A 163 27.23 17.04 39.50
CA LEU A 163 26.24 18.07 39.18
C LEU A 163 26.64 19.42 39.80
N ARG A 164 26.31 20.51 39.10
CA ARG A 164 26.51 21.90 39.57
C ARG A 164 25.24 22.70 39.37
N ILE A 165 24.94 23.64 40.27
CA ILE A 165 23.84 24.58 40.06
C ILE A 165 24.38 25.68 39.14
N ASP A 166 23.98 25.66 37.87
CA ASP A 166 24.49 26.61 36.87
C ASP A 166 23.48 27.69 36.48
N THR A 167 22.20 27.45 36.75
CA THR A 167 21.13 28.37 36.38
C THR A 167 20.13 28.52 37.52
N LEU A 168 19.77 29.76 37.82
CA LEU A 168 18.70 30.10 38.76
C LEU A 168 17.62 30.90 38.02
N TRP A 169 16.42 30.34 37.96
CA TRP A 169 15.23 31.06 37.48
C TRP A 169 14.46 31.59 38.67
N LEU A 170 14.16 32.88 38.67
CA LEU A 170 13.36 33.52 39.71
C LEU A 170 12.07 34.05 39.08
N PHE A 171 10.94 33.70 39.69
CA PHE A 171 9.60 34.13 39.29
C PHE A 171 8.98 34.89 40.46
N PRO A 172 9.34 36.18 40.63
CA PRO A 172 9.01 36.93 41.84
C PRO A 172 7.50 37.05 42.06
N GLU A 173 6.72 37.29 41.00
CA GLU A 173 5.25 37.38 41.03
C GLU A 173 4.60 36.11 41.58
N ALA A 174 5.13 34.93 41.22
CA ALA A 174 4.63 33.64 41.70
C ALA A 174 5.24 33.22 43.05
N ALA A 175 6.19 33.98 43.59
CA ALA A 175 7.02 33.60 44.73
C ALA A 175 7.61 32.18 44.56
N ARG A 176 8.20 31.92 43.39
CA ARG A 176 8.84 30.65 43.04
C ARG A 176 10.24 30.89 42.47
N GLY A 177 11.10 29.89 42.64
CA GLY A 177 12.40 29.82 41.99
C GLY A 177 12.71 28.39 41.57
N VAL A 178 13.54 28.25 40.53
CA VAL A 178 13.99 26.96 40.01
C VAL A 178 15.51 26.98 39.94
N ALA A 179 16.15 26.07 40.66
CA ALA A 179 17.58 25.82 40.56
C ALA A 179 17.81 24.65 39.59
N VAL A 180 18.63 24.87 38.56
CA VAL A 180 18.97 23.86 37.57
C VAL A 180 20.31 23.25 37.92
N PHE A 181 20.31 21.95 38.19
CA PHE A 181 21.52 21.16 38.36
C PHE A 181 21.91 20.57 37.01
N ARG A 182 23.13 20.88 36.54
CA ARG A 182 23.65 20.38 35.26
C ARG A 182 24.89 19.52 35.48
N GLY A 183 24.95 18.43 34.72
CA GLY A 183 26.12 17.56 34.58
C GLY A 183 26.27 17.15 33.11
N ALA A 184 27.49 16.77 32.74
CA ALA A 184 27.80 16.28 31.41
C ALA A 184 28.61 14.98 31.54
N PHE A 185 28.32 14.03 30.66
CA PHE A 185 28.99 12.74 30.59
C PHE A 185 28.99 12.24 29.15
N ASN A 186 29.94 11.37 28.82
CA ASN A 186 30.03 10.77 27.49
C ASN A 186 29.14 9.53 27.39
N THR A 187 28.64 9.24 26.20
CA THR A 187 27.98 7.97 25.87
C THR A 187 28.67 7.34 24.67
N ASP A 188 28.70 6.01 24.63
CA ASP A 188 29.32 5.29 23.52
C ASP A 188 28.42 5.26 22.28
N ARG A 189 27.12 5.56 22.47
CA ARG A 189 26.10 5.55 21.44
C ARG A 189 25.22 6.79 21.51
N ASP A 190 24.70 7.19 20.36
CA ASP A 190 23.73 8.29 20.21
C ASP A 190 22.38 7.96 20.84
N ASP A 191 21.98 6.68 20.81
CA ASP A 191 20.79 6.14 21.47
C ASP A 191 20.96 5.91 22.98
N MET A 192 22.15 6.18 23.53
CA MET A 192 22.52 5.95 24.94
C MET A 192 22.29 4.51 25.42
N ALA A 193 22.25 3.53 24.51
CA ALA A 193 21.95 2.13 24.87
C ALA A 193 23.02 1.46 25.74
N ASP A 194 24.20 2.08 25.85
CA ASP A 194 25.27 1.74 26.80
C ASP A 194 24.87 2.01 28.26
N LEU A 195 23.90 2.89 28.51
CA LEU A 195 23.36 3.14 29.84
C LEU A 195 22.27 2.13 30.18
N ARG A 196 22.27 1.64 31.43
CA ARG A 196 21.18 0.84 31.99
C ARG A 196 20.26 1.67 32.86
N TYR A 197 20.83 2.45 33.78
CA TYR A 197 20.08 3.25 34.73
C TYR A 197 20.72 4.61 34.91
N VAL A 198 19.87 5.63 35.07
CA VAL A 198 20.24 6.94 35.60
C VAL A 198 19.56 7.07 36.95
N TYR A 199 20.35 7.24 38.00
CA TYR A 199 19.87 7.32 39.38
C TYR A 199 20.17 8.69 39.96
N LEU A 200 19.12 9.34 40.46
CA LEU A 200 19.21 10.62 41.15
C LEU A 200 18.97 10.44 42.66
N ALA A 201 19.83 11.06 43.45
CA ALA A 201 19.69 11.17 44.89
C ALA A 201 19.78 12.63 45.32
N THR A 202 19.07 12.97 46.40
CA THR A 202 19.15 14.27 47.05
C THR A 202 19.74 14.08 48.43
N GLU A 203 20.73 14.89 48.77
CA GLU A 203 21.40 14.89 50.07
C GLU A 203 21.33 16.29 50.69
N ALA A 204 21.16 16.36 52.01
CA ALA A 204 21.18 17.63 52.73
C ALA A 204 22.59 18.24 52.67
N MET A 205 22.66 19.56 52.50
CA MET A 205 23.94 20.27 52.55
C MET A 205 24.46 20.32 54.00
N GLY A 206 25.73 19.95 54.20
CA GLY A 206 26.38 19.97 55.53
C GLY A 206 26.54 18.59 56.19
N GLU A 207 25.88 17.55 55.66
CA GLU A 207 26.15 16.16 56.05
C GLU A 207 27.33 15.58 55.25
N ALA A 208 27.98 14.55 55.81
CA ALA A 208 29.00 13.81 55.08
C ALA A 208 28.37 13.10 53.87
N PRO A 209 28.92 13.26 52.64
CA PRO A 209 28.39 12.60 51.46
C PRO A 209 28.38 11.10 51.64
N LYS A 210 27.28 10.44 51.25
CA LYS A 210 27.22 8.98 51.29
C LYS A 210 28.11 8.38 50.22
N ASP A 211 28.59 7.16 50.43
CA ASP A 211 29.47 6.51 49.45
C ASP A 211 28.70 5.96 48.23
N LEU A 212 29.46 5.52 47.22
CA LEU A 212 28.91 4.90 46.02
C LEU A 212 28.11 3.62 46.34
N ALA A 213 28.54 2.84 47.32
CA ALA A 213 27.89 1.58 47.70
C ALA A 213 26.47 1.82 48.23
N HIS A 214 26.28 2.83 49.07
CA HIS A 214 24.97 3.26 49.54
C HIS A 214 24.01 3.59 48.40
N HIS A 215 24.48 4.36 47.41
CA HIS A 215 23.65 4.77 46.28
C HIS A 215 23.35 3.62 45.32
N LEU A 216 24.30 2.71 45.10
CA LEU A 216 24.08 1.50 44.31
C LEU A 216 23.02 0.61 44.97
N GLU A 217 23.09 0.40 46.28
CA GLU A 217 22.08 -0.36 47.02
C GLU A 217 20.70 0.31 46.93
N ALA A 218 20.64 1.63 47.12
CA ALA A 218 19.40 2.39 47.02
C ALA A 218 18.80 2.36 45.61
N GLN A 219 19.62 2.43 44.56
CA GLN A 219 19.18 2.24 43.17
C GLN A 219 18.60 0.84 42.99
N ASN A 220 19.32 -0.20 43.41
CA ASN A 220 18.90 -1.60 43.24
C ASN A 220 17.54 -1.86 43.92
N LYS A 221 17.33 -1.30 45.12
CA LYS A 221 16.02 -1.34 45.80
C LYS A 221 14.91 -0.65 44.98
N ARG A 222 15.18 0.52 44.39
CA ARG A 222 14.20 1.22 43.54
C ARG A 222 13.90 0.44 42.27
N VAL A 223 14.93 -0.09 41.59
CA VAL A 223 14.79 -0.91 40.39
C VAL A 223 13.96 -2.17 40.68
N ALA A 224 14.22 -2.85 41.80
CA ALA A 224 13.44 -4.01 42.22
C ALA A 224 11.96 -3.68 42.50
N ALA A 225 11.67 -2.45 42.96
CA ALA A 225 10.33 -1.96 43.21
C ALA A 225 9.65 -1.33 41.98
N MET A 226 10.40 -1.04 40.90
CA MET A 226 9.85 -0.48 39.68
C MET A 226 9.00 -1.52 38.97
N LYS A 227 7.70 -1.23 38.83
CA LYS A 227 6.87 -1.94 37.87
C LYS A 227 7.28 -1.49 36.47
N PRO A 228 7.51 -2.40 35.52
CA PRO A 228 7.87 -2.02 34.16
C PRO A 228 6.77 -1.11 33.58
N VAL A 229 7.13 0.15 33.34
CA VAL A 229 6.29 1.08 32.59
C VAL A 229 6.44 0.69 31.12
N LYS A 230 5.37 0.17 30.53
CA LYS A 230 5.31 -0.12 29.09
C LYS A 230 5.55 1.20 28.34
N PRO A 231 6.59 1.35 27.50
CA PRO A 231 6.53 2.38 26.48
C PRO A 231 5.42 1.98 25.49
N GLU A 232 4.42 2.85 25.29
CA GLU A 232 3.50 2.71 24.15
C GLU A 232 4.28 3.02 22.88
N ILE A 233 5.01 2.03 22.38
CA ILE A 233 5.54 2.05 21.03
C ILE A 233 4.40 1.56 20.15
N PRO A 234 3.86 2.37 19.21
CA PRO A 234 2.92 1.86 18.22
C PRO A 234 3.54 0.62 17.60
N ASP A 235 2.88 -0.52 17.75
CA ASP A 235 3.46 -1.81 17.40
C ASP A 235 3.68 -1.87 15.88
N VAL A 236 4.85 -1.40 15.42
CA VAL A 236 5.23 -1.36 14.01
C VAL A 236 5.08 -2.75 13.38
N ASN A 237 5.28 -3.82 14.19
CA ASN A 237 5.06 -5.18 13.76
C ASN A 237 3.58 -5.52 13.52
N ARG A 238 2.62 -4.91 14.23
CA ARG A 238 1.18 -5.06 13.88
C ARG A 238 0.90 -4.51 12.50
N LYS A 239 1.38 -3.29 12.21
CA LYS A 239 1.18 -2.67 10.89
C LYS A 239 1.88 -3.47 9.79
N VAL A 240 3.11 -3.92 10.04
CA VAL A 240 3.86 -4.76 9.10
C VAL A 240 3.19 -6.12 8.88
N ASN A 241 2.77 -6.82 9.93
CA ASN A 241 2.08 -8.12 9.80
C ASN A 241 0.76 -8.00 9.04
N ARG A 242 -0.01 -6.92 9.30
CA ARG A 242 -1.25 -6.63 8.58
C ARG A 242 -1.01 -6.36 7.10
N GLU A 243 0.06 -5.65 6.78
CA GLU A 243 0.49 -5.42 5.40
C GLU A 243 0.99 -6.70 4.74
N LEU A 244 1.63 -7.61 5.48
CA LEU A 244 2.08 -8.90 4.95
C LEU A 244 0.93 -9.79 4.48
N LEU A 245 -0.28 -9.63 5.02
CA LEU A 245 -1.46 -10.37 4.55
C LEU A 245 -1.75 -10.11 3.07
N LYS A 246 -1.38 -8.93 2.54
CA LYS A 246 -1.53 -8.63 1.10
C LYS A 246 -0.76 -9.61 0.21
N PHE A 247 0.28 -10.27 0.72
CA PHE A 247 0.98 -11.33 0.00
C PHE A 247 0.14 -12.59 -0.19
N ASN A 248 -0.84 -12.87 0.68
CA ASN A 248 -1.77 -13.98 0.46
C ASN A 248 -2.58 -13.79 -0.83
N ARG A 249 -2.77 -12.55 -1.27
CA ARG A 249 -3.41 -12.25 -2.55
C ARG A 249 -2.57 -12.69 -3.75
N VAL A 250 -1.24 -12.70 -3.62
CA VAL A 250 -0.33 -13.21 -4.66
C VAL A 250 -0.60 -14.69 -4.93
N LYS A 251 -0.97 -15.48 -3.91
CA LYS A 251 -1.37 -16.88 -4.11
C LYS A 251 -2.58 -17.00 -5.04
N LYS A 252 -3.60 -16.14 -4.86
CA LYS A 252 -4.77 -16.07 -5.74
C LYS A 252 -4.41 -15.65 -7.15
N ASP A 253 -3.54 -14.65 -7.29
CA ASP A 253 -3.06 -14.19 -8.60
C ASP A 253 -2.33 -15.29 -9.36
N ILE A 254 -1.46 -16.03 -8.69
CA ILE A 254 -0.76 -17.19 -9.26
C ILE A 254 -1.77 -18.26 -9.68
N ALA A 255 -2.74 -18.60 -8.82
CA ALA A 255 -3.77 -19.57 -9.14
C ALA A 255 -4.62 -19.15 -10.35
N GLN A 256 -5.02 -17.89 -10.43
CA GLN A 256 -5.80 -17.33 -11.54
C GLN A 256 -4.99 -17.30 -12.84
N ALA A 257 -3.72 -16.90 -12.78
CA ALA A 257 -2.81 -16.89 -13.93
C ALA A 257 -2.57 -18.32 -14.46
N LYS A 258 -2.36 -19.29 -13.56
CA LYS A 258 -2.27 -20.71 -13.89
C LYS A 258 -3.56 -21.21 -14.56
N ALA A 259 -4.72 -20.93 -13.98
CA ALA A 259 -6.02 -21.33 -14.55
C ALA A 259 -6.22 -20.73 -15.96
N SER A 260 -5.85 -19.47 -16.15
CA SER A 260 -5.86 -18.78 -17.45
C SER A 260 -4.94 -19.47 -18.46
N ALA A 261 -3.69 -19.76 -18.07
CA ALA A 261 -2.69 -20.40 -18.93
C ALA A 261 -3.08 -21.83 -19.36
N MET A 262 -3.91 -22.51 -18.56
CA MET A 262 -4.45 -23.84 -18.86
C MET A 262 -5.80 -23.79 -19.61
N GLY A 263 -6.31 -22.60 -19.95
CA GLY A 263 -7.59 -22.43 -20.65
C GLY A 263 -8.81 -22.80 -19.80
N ARG A 264 -8.69 -22.71 -18.47
CA ARG A 264 -9.74 -23.02 -17.50
C ARG A 264 -10.53 -21.79 -17.05
N THR A 265 -10.30 -20.63 -17.65
CA THR A 265 -11.05 -19.40 -17.37
C THR A 265 -11.60 -18.83 -18.67
N PRO A 266 -12.69 -18.06 -18.63
CA PRO A 266 -13.13 -17.31 -19.81
C PRO A 266 -12.06 -16.30 -20.23
N VAL A 267 -11.87 -16.15 -21.54
CA VAL A 267 -10.93 -15.20 -22.14
C VAL A 267 -11.73 -14.23 -23.00
N MET A 268 -11.53 -12.93 -22.80
CA MET A 268 -12.16 -11.92 -23.64
C MET A 268 -11.65 -12.06 -25.08
N PRO A 269 -12.53 -12.24 -26.08
CA PRO A 269 -12.14 -12.19 -27.47
C PRO A 269 -11.62 -10.79 -27.80
N ARG A 270 -10.31 -10.70 -28.04
CA ARG A 270 -9.60 -9.47 -28.40
C ARG A 270 -8.96 -9.64 -29.77
N GLU A 271 -8.92 -8.56 -30.53
CA GLU A 271 -8.13 -8.55 -31.76
C GLU A 271 -6.63 -8.30 -31.45
N PRO A 272 -5.70 -8.78 -32.29
CA PRO A 272 -4.26 -8.62 -32.06
C PRO A 272 -3.82 -7.16 -31.82
N GLY A 273 -4.47 -6.20 -32.48
CA GLY A 273 -4.21 -4.77 -32.29
C GLY A 273 -4.62 -4.25 -30.91
N GLU A 274 -5.71 -4.76 -30.35
CA GLU A 274 -6.18 -4.42 -28.99
C GLU A 274 -5.22 -4.96 -27.93
N MET A 275 -4.74 -6.19 -28.11
CA MET A 275 -3.73 -6.80 -27.22
C MET A 275 -2.41 -6.02 -27.22
N ALA A 276 -1.98 -5.53 -28.39
CA ALA A 276 -0.80 -4.67 -28.50
C ALA A 276 -1.02 -3.32 -27.78
N ALA A 277 -2.20 -2.71 -27.93
CA ALA A 277 -2.54 -1.46 -27.23
C ALA A 277 -2.55 -1.62 -25.71
N MET A 278 -3.15 -2.70 -25.19
CA MET A 278 -3.11 -3.03 -23.76
C MET A 278 -1.67 -3.24 -23.27
N GLY A 279 -0.84 -3.95 -24.05
CA GLY A 279 0.58 -4.14 -23.73
C GLY A 279 1.33 -2.82 -23.56
N ARG A 280 1.13 -1.87 -24.49
CA ARG A 280 1.71 -0.52 -24.37
C ARG A 280 1.24 0.22 -23.12
N GLN A 281 -0.03 0.11 -22.77
CA GLN A 281 -0.58 0.76 -21.58
C GLN A 281 0.01 0.20 -20.28
N VAL A 282 0.21 -1.13 -20.18
CA VAL A 282 0.86 -1.76 -19.04
C VAL A 282 2.31 -1.30 -18.90
N VAL A 283 3.04 -1.23 -20.01
CA VAL A 283 4.44 -0.75 -20.04
C VAL A 283 4.52 0.71 -19.60
N ALA A 284 3.63 1.57 -20.10
CA ALA A 284 3.56 2.98 -19.70
C ALA A 284 3.26 3.14 -18.20
N GLY A 285 2.34 2.34 -17.65
CA GLY A 285 2.04 2.32 -16.21
C GLY A 285 3.22 1.84 -15.36
N GLY A 286 3.94 0.82 -15.83
CA GLY A 286 5.18 0.34 -15.19
C GLY A 286 6.27 1.41 -15.17
N MET A 287 6.46 2.13 -16.28
CA MET A 287 7.39 3.26 -16.36
C MET A 287 7.03 4.36 -15.35
N ALA A 288 5.79 4.81 -15.33
CA ALA A 288 5.32 5.83 -14.39
C ALA A 288 5.50 5.41 -12.91
N THR A 289 5.40 4.11 -12.62
CA THR A 289 5.64 3.58 -11.27
C THR A 289 7.13 3.64 -10.91
N LEU A 290 8.02 3.26 -11.82
CA LEU A 290 9.46 3.36 -11.62
C LEU A 290 9.88 4.83 -11.42
N ASP A 291 9.30 5.77 -12.17
CA ASP A 291 9.57 7.20 -12.04
C ASP A 291 9.20 7.72 -10.65
N LYS A 292 8.03 7.34 -10.12
CA LYS A 292 7.60 7.70 -8.76
C LYS A 292 8.53 7.13 -7.69
N MET A 293 8.96 5.87 -7.84
CA MET A 293 9.87 5.23 -6.90
C MET A 293 11.26 5.87 -6.91
N GLU A 294 11.77 6.24 -8.08
CA GLU A 294 13.06 6.94 -8.18
C GLU A 294 12.97 8.34 -7.56
N ALA A 295 11.90 9.09 -7.82
CA ALA A 295 11.68 10.40 -7.19
C ALA A 295 11.65 10.31 -5.66
N MET A 296 10.97 9.29 -5.11
CA MET A 296 10.99 9.02 -3.67
C MET A 296 12.40 8.67 -3.18
N ALA A 297 13.13 7.79 -3.88
CA ALA A 297 14.50 7.45 -3.50
C ALA A 297 15.42 8.68 -3.48
N ARG A 298 15.29 9.59 -4.46
CA ARG A 298 16.03 10.87 -4.50
C ARG A 298 15.67 11.77 -3.32
N GLN A 299 14.39 11.92 -3.01
CA GLN A 299 13.93 12.71 -1.85
C GLN A 299 14.49 12.15 -0.53
N PHE A 300 14.48 10.83 -0.36
CA PHE A 300 15.08 10.19 0.81
C PHE A 300 16.60 10.40 0.86
N GLN A 301 17.29 10.36 -0.28
CA GLN A 301 18.72 10.64 -0.35
C GLN A 301 19.04 12.12 -0.02
N GLU A 302 18.20 13.07 -0.44
CA GLU A 302 18.32 14.47 -0.05
C GLU A 302 18.13 14.68 1.45
N MET A 303 17.16 13.98 2.04
CA MET A 303 16.84 14.11 3.47
C MET A 303 17.84 13.41 4.39
N PHE A 304 18.35 12.25 3.99
CA PHE A 304 19.12 11.35 4.88
C PHE A 304 20.55 11.08 4.39
N GLY A 305 20.96 11.70 3.27
CA GLY A 305 22.29 11.57 2.70
C GLY A 305 22.70 10.12 2.45
N TRP A 306 23.88 9.74 2.94
CA TRP A 306 24.45 8.40 2.79
C TRP A 306 23.70 7.29 3.55
N ARG A 307 22.75 7.64 4.44
CA ARG A 307 21.95 6.67 5.21
C ARG A 307 20.73 6.16 4.42
N ALA A 308 20.44 6.72 3.24
CA ALA A 308 19.36 6.24 2.39
C ALA A 308 19.67 4.85 1.83
N ALA A 309 18.78 3.87 2.08
CA ALA A 309 19.01 2.47 1.73
C ALA A 309 18.84 2.16 0.22
N LEU A 310 18.28 3.09 -0.56
CA LEU A 310 17.93 2.90 -1.97
C LEU A 310 18.74 3.87 -2.84
N ASP A 311 19.56 3.33 -3.73
CA ASP A 311 20.29 4.10 -4.74
C ASP A 311 19.38 4.40 -5.96
N PRO A 312 19.14 5.68 -6.32
CA PRO A 312 18.39 6.04 -7.52
C PRO A 312 18.96 5.48 -8.82
N ALA A 313 20.26 5.18 -8.91
CA ALA A 313 20.85 4.58 -10.11
C ALA A 313 20.34 3.15 -10.38
N SER A 314 19.82 2.46 -9.36
CA SER A 314 19.29 1.09 -9.48
C SER A 314 18.03 0.96 -10.34
N PHE A 315 17.38 2.07 -10.71
CA PHE A 315 16.14 2.08 -11.51
C PHE A 315 16.39 2.04 -13.02
N ALA A 316 17.55 2.50 -13.52
CA ALA A 316 17.83 2.54 -14.95
C ALA A 316 17.86 1.14 -15.62
N PRO A 317 18.50 0.10 -15.04
CA PRO A 317 18.47 -1.25 -15.60
C PRO A 317 17.05 -1.84 -15.66
N ARG A 318 16.21 -1.54 -14.66
CA ARG A 318 14.81 -2.01 -14.60
C ARG A 318 13.95 -1.39 -15.70
N ARG A 319 14.17 -0.11 -16.03
CA ARG A 319 13.51 0.54 -17.18
C ARG A 319 13.91 -0.12 -18.50
N ALA A 320 15.19 -0.38 -18.71
CA ALA A 320 15.68 -1.04 -19.92
C ALA A 320 15.05 -2.43 -20.10
N GLN A 321 14.96 -3.22 -19.03
CA GLN A 321 14.31 -4.53 -19.05
C GLN A 321 12.81 -4.45 -19.40
N LEU A 322 12.11 -3.43 -18.87
CA LEU A 322 10.69 -3.21 -19.18
C LEU A 322 10.48 -2.82 -20.66
N GLN A 323 11.36 -1.99 -21.23
CA GLN A 323 11.33 -1.62 -22.65
C GLN A 323 11.61 -2.81 -23.57
N GLU A 324 12.60 -3.63 -23.23
CA GLU A 324 12.91 -4.84 -24.00
C GLU A 324 11.73 -5.81 -24.00
N THR A 325 11.10 -5.99 -22.83
CA THR A 325 9.91 -6.83 -22.70
C THR A 325 8.76 -6.29 -23.55
N ALA A 326 8.55 -4.96 -23.57
CA ALA A 326 7.57 -4.31 -24.42
C ALA A 326 7.80 -4.60 -25.92
N ALA A 327 9.03 -4.43 -26.39
CA ALA A 327 9.39 -4.66 -27.78
C ALA A 327 9.16 -6.13 -28.19
N ARG A 328 9.51 -7.09 -27.33
CA ARG A 328 9.24 -8.51 -27.55
C ARG A 328 7.73 -8.81 -27.64
N MET A 329 6.92 -8.18 -26.78
CA MET A 329 5.46 -8.34 -26.80
C MET A 329 4.84 -7.81 -28.10
N GLU A 330 5.26 -6.65 -28.59
CA GLU A 330 4.74 -6.08 -29.84
C GLU A 330 5.09 -6.95 -31.06
N GLN A 331 6.32 -7.45 -31.13
CA GLN A 331 6.74 -8.38 -32.19
C GLN A 331 5.92 -9.69 -32.14
N ALA A 332 5.68 -10.22 -30.94
CA ALA A 332 4.86 -11.42 -30.76
C ALA A 332 3.40 -11.20 -31.18
N ALA A 333 2.81 -10.06 -30.83
CA ALA A 333 1.44 -9.70 -31.21
C ALA A 333 1.30 -9.54 -32.74
N ALA A 334 2.25 -8.87 -33.40
CA ALA A 334 2.27 -8.72 -34.85
C ALA A 334 2.36 -10.09 -35.57
N LYS A 335 3.26 -10.97 -35.10
CA LYS A 335 3.41 -12.33 -35.65
C LYS A 335 2.16 -13.19 -35.42
N ALA A 336 1.54 -13.09 -34.25
CA ALA A 336 0.29 -13.78 -33.94
C ALA A 336 -0.87 -13.30 -34.84
N GLY A 337 -0.97 -11.99 -35.09
CA GLY A 337 -1.97 -11.42 -35.99
C GLY A 337 -1.82 -11.91 -37.43
N GLN A 338 -0.60 -11.90 -37.98
CA GLN A 338 -0.32 -12.45 -39.31
C GLN A 338 -0.62 -13.96 -39.40
N THR A 339 -0.30 -14.72 -38.34
CA THR A 339 -0.56 -16.16 -38.27
C THR A 339 -2.07 -16.45 -38.20
N LYS A 340 -2.84 -15.70 -37.40
CA LYS A 340 -4.31 -15.81 -37.32
C LYS A 340 -4.96 -15.50 -38.66
N ALA A 341 -4.55 -14.40 -39.33
CA ALA A 341 -5.07 -14.03 -40.64
C ALA A 341 -4.81 -15.11 -41.70
N ARG A 342 -3.60 -15.69 -41.70
CA ARG A 342 -3.23 -16.79 -42.61
C ARG A 342 -4.00 -18.09 -42.32
N LEU A 343 -4.21 -18.44 -41.04
CA LEU A 343 -5.00 -19.61 -40.65
C LEU A 343 -6.48 -19.47 -41.01
N MET A 344 -7.06 -18.27 -40.83
CA MET A 344 -8.43 -17.98 -41.23
C MET A 344 -8.59 -18.08 -42.76
N SER A 345 -7.69 -17.45 -43.53
CA SER A 345 -7.74 -17.54 -44.99
C SER A 345 -7.54 -18.97 -45.50
N MET A 346 -6.65 -19.77 -44.88
CA MET A 346 -6.50 -21.19 -45.19
C MET A 346 -7.77 -21.99 -44.85
N LYS A 347 -8.39 -21.75 -43.69
CA LYS A 347 -9.63 -22.43 -43.27
C LYS A 347 -10.78 -22.09 -44.22
N ASP A 348 -10.90 -20.83 -44.63
CA ASP A 348 -11.95 -20.37 -45.55
C ASP A 348 -11.74 -20.92 -46.97
N GLN A 349 -10.50 -20.93 -47.46
CA GLN A 349 -10.15 -21.60 -48.72
C GLN A 349 -10.45 -23.10 -48.67
N MET A 350 -10.05 -23.78 -47.58
CA MET A 350 -10.28 -25.21 -47.40
C MET A 350 -11.78 -25.54 -47.30
N LYS A 351 -12.58 -24.71 -46.59
CA LYS A 351 -14.04 -24.84 -46.56
C LYS A 351 -14.65 -24.65 -47.95
N ALA A 352 -14.22 -23.63 -48.69
CA ALA A 352 -14.73 -23.34 -50.03
C ALA A 352 -14.40 -24.44 -51.03
N ASP A 353 -13.17 -24.95 -51.02
CA ASP A 353 -12.72 -26.02 -51.92
C ASP A 353 -13.40 -27.36 -51.57
N MET A 354 -13.55 -27.67 -50.28
CA MET A 354 -14.23 -28.89 -49.84
C MET A 354 -15.75 -28.83 -50.13
N GLY A 355 -16.39 -27.68 -49.95
CA GLY A 355 -17.79 -27.47 -50.31
C GLY A 355 -18.03 -27.59 -51.82
N LYS A 356 -17.15 -27.00 -52.65
CA LYS A 356 -17.20 -27.18 -54.12
C LYS A 356 -17.01 -28.64 -54.53
N HIS A 357 -16.08 -29.35 -53.91
CA HIS A 357 -15.81 -30.75 -54.19
C HIS A 357 -16.97 -31.68 -53.78
N LEU A 358 -17.63 -31.40 -52.64
CA LEU A 358 -18.81 -32.14 -52.19
C LEU A 358 -20.01 -31.93 -53.12
N LYS A 359 -20.26 -30.68 -53.55
CA LYS A 359 -21.34 -30.34 -54.50
C LYS A 359 -21.12 -30.92 -55.91
N ALA A 360 -19.86 -31.10 -56.32
CA ALA A 360 -19.51 -31.62 -57.64
C ALA A 360 -19.53 -33.17 -57.73
N ASN A 361 -19.27 -33.87 -56.62
CA ASN A 361 -18.98 -35.32 -56.65
C ASN A 361 -19.92 -36.19 -55.79
N VAL A 362 -20.84 -35.61 -55.01
CA VAL A 362 -21.77 -36.37 -54.14
C VAL A 362 -23.21 -35.88 -54.36
N SER A 363 -24.15 -36.82 -54.54
CA SER A 363 -25.56 -36.46 -54.77
C SER A 363 -26.23 -35.88 -53.52
N PRO A 364 -27.21 -34.96 -53.67
CA PRO A 364 -27.91 -34.32 -52.54
C PRO A 364 -28.56 -35.30 -51.56
N GLU A 365 -29.10 -36.42 -52.04
CA GLU A 365 -29.69 -37.47 -51.19
C GLU A 365 -28.65 -38.18 -50.30
N ASN A 366 -27.43 -38.39 -50.81
CA ASN A 366 -26.37 -39.05 -50.07
C ASN A 366 -25.70 -38.11 -49.04
N LEU A 367 -25.62 -36.81 -49.35
CA LEU A 367 -25.21 -35.78 -48.39
C LEU A 367 -26.20 -35.65 -47.23
N ALA A 368 -27.51 -35.68 -47.52
CA ALA A 368 -28.56 -35.66 -46.50
C ALA A 368 -28.53 -36.90 -45.59
N LYS A 369 -28.31 -38.10 -46.16
CA LYS A 369 -28.14 -39.33 -45.36
C LYS A 369 -26.88 -39.35 -44.49
N ALA A 370 -25.81 -38.67 -44.92
CA ALA A 370 -24.56 -38.56 -44.17
C ALA A 370 -24.56 -37.43 -43.12
N GLY A 371 -25.59 -36.57 -43.09
CA GLY A 371 -25.68 -35.43 -42.19
C GLY A 371 -24.61 -34.35 -42.46
N VAL A 372 -24.07 -34.29 -43.69
CA VAL A 372 -23.02 -33.36 -44.08
C VAL A 372 -23.64 -32.20 -44.85
N ASP A 373 -23.55 -31.00 -44.29
CA ASP A 373 -23.96 -29.76 -44.97
C ASP A 373 -22.87 -29.31 -45.97
N PRO A 374 -23.14 -29.30 -47.29
CA PRO A 374 -22.16 -28.89 -48.28
C PRO A 374 -21.84 -27.38 -48.26
N ASP A 375 -22.68 -26.55 -47.64
CA ASP A 375 -22.41 -25.13 -47.39
C ASP A 375 -21.67 -24.89 -46.07
N ASN A 376 -21.60 -25.91 -45.20
CA ASN A 376 -20.78 -25.93 -44.00
C ASN A 376 -20.09 -27.29 -43.78
N PRO A 377 -19.16 -27.67 -44.67
CA PRO A 377 -18.64 -29.04 -44.74
C PRO A 377 -17.66 -29.40 -43.61
N LEU A 378 -17.25 -28.39 -42.83
CA LEU A 378 -16.52 -28.52 -41.57
C LEU A 378 -17.35 -27.86 -40.47
N PRO A 379 -18.38 -28.55 -39.93
CA PRO A 379 -19.10 -28.06 -38.78
C PRO A 379 -18.14 -27.90 -37.60
N GLU A 380 -18.33 -26.86 -36.81
CA GLU A 380 -17.52 -26.68 -35.61
C GLU A 380 -17.78 -27.85 -34.65
N LYS A 381 -16.72 -28.45 -34.12
CA LYS A 381 -16.85 -29.51 -33.12
C LYS A 381 -17.68 -28.97 -31.96
N ASP A 382 -18.65 -29.75 -31.49
CA ASP A 382 -19.38 -29.44 -30.28
C ASP A 382 -18.37 -29.22 -29.14
N ASP A 383 -18.35 -28.00 -28.63
CA ASP A 383 -17.40 -27.54 -27.63
C ASP A 383 -17.70 -28.10 -26.23
N GLY A 384 -18.81 -28.83 -26.10
CA GLY A 384 -19.31 -29.42 -24.86
C GLY A 384 -19.86 -28.37 -23.89
N LEU A 385 -20.03 -27.12 -24.34
CA LEU A 385 -20.46 -26.01 -23.47
C LEU A 385 -21.98 -25.79 -23.48
N GLY A 386 -22.66 -26.32 -24.49
CA GLY A 386 -24.12 -26.31 -24.60
C GLY A 386 -24.71 -24.98 -25.10
N PRO A 387 -26.00 -24.98 -25.45
CA PRO A 387 -26.68 -23.86 -26.10
C PRO A 387 -26.72 -22.59 -25.23
N TRP A 388 -26.94 -22.74 -23.92
CA TRP A 388 -26.98 -21.60 -22.99
C TRP A 388 -25.64 -20.82 -22.96
N HIS A 389 -24.50 -21.52 -23.01
CA HIS A 389 -23.19 -20.87 -23.15
C HIS A 389 -23.03 -20.21 -24.52
N ARG A 390 -23.40 -20.92 -25.58
CA ARG A 390 -23.20 -20.50 -26.97
C ARG A 390 -23.94 -19.21 -27.29
N GLN A 391 -25.10 -19.01 -26.68
CA GLN A 391 -25.89 -17.78 -26.81
C GLN A 391 -25.52 -16.71 -25.76
N GLY A 392 -25.30 -17.10 -24.50
CA GLY A 392 -25.04 -16.16 -23.41
C GLY A 392 -23.62 -15.58 -23.39
N PHE A 393 -22.62 -16.32 -23.83
CA PHE A 393 -21.22 -15.84 -23.81
C PHE A 393 -20.99 -14.66 -24.77
N PRO A 394 -21.45 -14.69 -26.03
CA PRO A 394 -21.41 -13.51 -26.91
C PRO A 394 -22.12 -12.29 -26.30
N PHE A 395 -23.27 -12.49 -25.66
CA PHE A 395 -23.99 -11.42 -24.96
C PHE A 395 -23.16 -10.81 -23.83
N ALA A 396 -22.55 -11.65 -22.98
CA ALA A 396 -21.67 -11.20 -21.90
C ALA A 396 -20.43 -10.44 -22.43
N VAL A 397 -19.83 -10.89 -23.54
CA VAL A 397 -18.72 -10.22 -24.21
C VAL A 397 -19.15 -8.84 -24.71
N ALA A 398 -20.32 -8.73 -25.35
CA ALA A 398 -20.86 -7.46 -25.83
C ALA A 398 -21.10 -6.48 -24.66
N CYS A 399 -21.73 -6.95 -23.57
CA CYS A 399 -21.94 -6.14 -22.38
C CYS A 399 -20.62 -5.65 -21.77
N ARG A 400 -19.61 -6.53 -21.67
CA ARG A 400 -18.30 -6.16 -21.16
C ARG A 400 -17.62 -5.11 -22.04
N ARG A 401 -17.72 -5.21 -23.37
CA ARG A 401 -17.21 -4.19 -24.30
C ARG A 401 -17.90 -2.84 -24.09
N ASN A 402 -19.22 -2.84 -23.91
CA ASN A 402 -19.97 -1.61 -23.64
C ASN A 402 -19.45 -0.91 -22.37
N LEU A 403 -19.20 -1.68 -21.30
CA LEU A 403 -18.65 -1.14 -20.06
C LEU A 403 -17.22 -0.62 -20.25
N GLU A 404 -16.34 -1.40 -20.89
CA GLU A 404 -14.93 -1.00 -21.11
C GLU A 404 -14.78 0.24 -21.99
N ASN A 405 -15.69 0.45 -22.94
CA ASN A 405 -15.68 1.58 -23.87
C ASN A 405 -16.38 2.83 -23.33
N ASP A 406 -16.97 2.78 -22.12
CA ASP A 406 -17.66 3.91 -21.49
C ASP A 406 -16.91 4.41 -20.23
N PRO A 407 -16.19 5.54 -20.33
CA PRO A 407 -15.49 6.15 -19.20
C PRO A 407 -16.39 6.57 -18.04
N ALA A 408 -17.66 6.92 -18.31
CA ALA A 408 -18.59 7.35 -17.26
C ALA A 408 -19.05 6.16 -16.43
N LEU A 409 -19.38 5.04 -17.07
CA LEU A 409 -19.78 3.81 -16.38
C LEU A 409 -18.62 3.19 -15.59
N THR A 410 -17.42 3.17 -16.18
CA THR A 410 -16.22 2.73 -15.44
C THR A 410 -15.85 3.69 -14.32
N GLY A 411 -16.06 5.00 -14.51
CA GLY A 411 -15.94 6.03 -13.48
C GLY A 411 -16.88 5.80 -12.29
N ARG A 412 -18.15 5.43 -12.54
CA ARG A 412 -19.13 5.07 -11.50
C ARG A 412 -18.68 3.87 -10.67
N LEU A 413 -18.22 2.80 -11.32
CA LEU A 413 -17.69 1.64 -10.58
C LEU A 413 -16.48 2.03 -9.71
N ARG A 414 -15.61 2.91 -10.21
CA ARG A 414 -14.47 3.41 -9.43
C ARG A 414 -14.88 4.31 -8.27
N SER A 415 -15.91 5.14 -8.39
CA SER A 415 -16.40 5.96 -7.27
C SER A 415 -16.98 5.11 -6.13
N MET A 416 -17.53 3.95 -6.48
CA MET A 416 -17.96 2.93 -5.52
C MET A 416 -16.80 2.10 -4.93
N GLY A 417 -15.54 2.35 -5.32
CA GLY A 417 -14.36 1.67 -4.78
C GLY A 417 -13.82 0.51 -5.60
N PHE A 418 -14.43 0.15 -6.73
CA PHE A 418 -13.95 -0.97 -7.53
C PHE A 418 -12.65 -0.64 -8.26
N THR A 419 -11.65 -1.49 -8.10
CA THR A 419 -10.41 -1.42 -8.88
C THR A 419 -10.62 -1.98 -10.30
N PRO A 420 -9.84 -1.52 -11.30
CA PRO A 420 -9.88 -2.09 -12.65
C PRO A 420 -9.68 -3.61 -12.67
N ARG A 421 -8.87 -4.12 -11.74
CA ARG A 421 -8.64 -5.56 -11.54
C ARG A 421 -9.91 -6.28 -11.15
N THR A 422 -10.63 -5.81 -10.13
CA THR A 422 -11.87 -6.44 -9.66
C THR A 422 -12.96 -6.39 -10.72
N ILE A 423 -13.09 -5.27 -11.45
CA ILE A 423 -14.02 -5.15 -12.59
C ILE A 423 -13.72 -6.21 -13.65
N ALA A 424 -12.45 -6.34 -14.05
CA ALA A 424 -12.01 -7.30 -15.05
C ALA A 424 -12.18 -8.76 -14.60
N ALA A 425 -11.85 -9.07 -13.34
CA ALA A 425 -12.00 -10.40 -12.74
C ALA A 425 -13.47 -10.81 -12.61
N SER A 426 -14.35 -9.84 -12.33
CA SER A 426 -15.80 -10.04 -12.24
C SER A 426 -16.47 -10.25 -13.58
N TRP A 427 -15.75 -10.05 -14.69
CA TRP A 427 -16.33 -10.02 -16.03
C TRP A 427 -17.53 -9.07 -16.16
N ALA A 428 -17.54 -8.00 -15.35
CA ALA A 428 -18.65 -7.06 -15.32
C ALA A 428 -18.85 -6.43 -16.70
N GLY A 429 -20.11 -6.22 -17.06
CA GLY A 429 -20.50 -5.59 -18.32
C GLY A 429 -21.73 -4.72 -18.15
N PHE A 430 -22.10 -3.99 -19.20
CA PHE A 430 -23.28 -3.13 -19.21
C PHE A 430 -24.18 -3.48 -20.39
N ASN A 431 -25.44 -3.78 -20.10
CA ASN A 431 -26.48 -3.93 -21.10
C ASN A 431 -27.20 -2.58 -21.27
N PRO A 432 -27.07 -1.89 -22.43
CA PRO A 432 -27.54 -0.51 -22.58
C PRO A 432 -29.05 -0.37 -22.73
N ALA A 433 -29.75 -1.43 -23.15
CA ALA A 433 -31.19 -1.45 -23.34
C ALA A 433 -31.76 -2.85 -23.07
N PRO A 434 -33.05 -2.99 -22.71
CA PRO A 434 -33.68 -4.29 -22.60
C PRO A 434 -33.54 -5.09 -23.90
N SER A 435 -33.19 -6.36 -23.79
CA SER A 435 -32.94 -7.24 -24.93
C SER A 435 -33.86 -8.45 -24.87
N VAL A 436 -34.72 -8.60 -25.88
CA VAL A 436 -35.59 -9.77 -26.03
C VAL A 436 -34.79 -10.93 -26.62
N GLN A 437 -34.92 -12.09 -26.01
CA GLN A 437 -34.21 -13.33 -26.32
C GLN A 437 -35.23 -14.44 -26.58
N GLU A 438 -34.93 -15.35 -27.50
CA GLU A 438 -35.76 -16.54 -27.74
C GLU A 438 -35.27 -17.70 -26.87
N GLY A 439 -36.16 -18.28 -26.06
CA GLY A 439 -35.82 -19.35 -25.11
C GLY A 439 -35.17 -20.56 -25.78
N ALA A 440 -35.66 -20.95 -26.96
CA ALA A 440 -35.13 -22.09 -27.71
C ALA A 440 -33.64 -21.95 -28.07
N ASP A 441 -33.18 -20.74 -28.41
CA ASP A 441 -31.78 -20.46 -28.77
C ASP A 441 -30.82 -20.65 -27.57
N TRP A 442 -31.34 -20.43 -26.36
CA TRP A 442 -30.61 -20.62 -25.10
C TRP A 442 -30.71 -22.05 -24.57
N GLY A 443 -31.41 -22.95 -25.27
CA GLY A 443 -31.72 -24.30 -24.80
C GLY A 443 -32.75 -24.35 -23.67
N LEU A 444 -33.63 -23.35 -23.61
CA LEU A 444 -34.77 -23.25 -22.68
C LEU A 444 -36.07 -23.62 -23.39
N PRO A 445 -37.18 -23.82 -22.66
CA PRO A 445 -38.50 -23.99 -23.29
C PRO A 445 -38.81 -22.85 -24.27
N PRO A 446 -39.51 -23.13 -25.40
CA PRO A 446 -39.88 -22.11 -26.39
C PRO A 446 -40.64 -20.94 -25.75
N GLY A 447 -40.33 -19.71 -26.15
CA GLY A 447 -40.91 -18.50 -25.60
C GLY A 447 -39.88 -17.39 -25.41
N ALA A 448 -40.30 -16.15 -25.67
CA ALA A 448 -39.44 -14.99 -25.51
C ALA A 448 -39.26 -14.62 -24.03
N PHE A 449 -38.05 -14.22 -23.64
CA PHE A 449 -37.76 -13.61 -22.36
C PHE A 449 -36.91 -12.34 -22.54
N THR A 450 -36.96 -11.43 -21.58
CA THR A 450 -36.24 -10.16 -21.66
C THR A 450 -35.11 -10.12 -20.65
N ILE A 451 -33.90 -9.81 -21.13
CA ILE A 451 -32.78 -9.42 -20.28
C ILE A 451 -32.85 -7.89 -20.10
N PRO A 452 -33.01 -7.38 -18.87
CA PRO A 452 -33.21 -5.95 -18.64
C PRO A 452 -31.94 -5.12 -18.90
N LYS A 453 -32.11 -3.81 -19.05
CA LYS A 453 -31.01 -2.85 -19.07
C LYS A 453 -30.34 -2.82 -17.69
N GLY A 454 -29.01 -2.73 -17.65
CA GLY A 454 -28.28 -2.57 -16.39
C GLY A 454 -26.89 -3.19 -16.35
N LEU A 455 -26.33 -3.30 -15.15
CA LEU A 455 -25.02 -3.89 -14.91
C LEU A 455 -25.13 -5.42 -14.93
N VAL A 456 -24.38 -6.06 -15.82
CA VAL A 456 -24.34 -7.51 -15.99
C VAL A 456 -23.15 -8.08 -15.22
N LEU A 457 -23.43 -9.04 -14.33
CA LEU A 457 -22.47 -9.78 -13.51
C LEU A 457 -22.52 -11.27 -13.88
N PRO A 458 -21.73 -11.72 -14.87
CA PRO A 458 -21.68 -13.11 -15.26
C PRO A 458 -20.93 -13.98 -14.24
N ARG A 459 -21.21 -15.28 -14.23
CA ARG A 459 -20.38 -16.31 -13.57
C ARG A 459 -20.05 -17.45 -14.51
N PHE A 460 -18.94 -18.12 -14.20
CA PHE A 460 -18.37 -19.18 -15.02
C PHE A 460 -17.97 -20.37 -14.15
N ASP A 461 -18.26 -21.58 -14.62
CA ASP A 461 -17.61 -22.81 -14.18
C ASP A 461 -16.49 -23.15 -15.18
N GLY A 462 -15.25 -22.96 -14.74
CA GLY A 462 -14.09 -22.93 -15.62
C GLY A 462 -14.26 -21.87 -16.72
N LYS A 463 -14.37 -22.31 -17.98
CA LYS A 463 -14.65 -21.43 -19.14
C LYS A 463 -16.14 -21.35 -19.52
N LYS A 464 -16.98 -22.22 -18.95
CA LYS A 464 -18.41 -22.31 -19.27
C LYS A 464 -19.16 -21.23 -18.48
N LEU A 465 -19.75 -20.27 -19.17
CA LEU A 465 -20.75 -19.37 -18.58
C LEU A 465 -21.88 -20.21 -17.97
N THR A 466 -22.26 -19.93 -16.72
CA THR A 466 -23.33 -20.64 -15.99
C THR A 466 -24.41 -19.72 -15.42
N ARG A 467 -24.13 -18.42 -15.29
CA ARG A 467 -25.07 -17.46 -14.69
C ARG A 467 -24.92 -16.07 -15.30
N LEU A 468 -26.05 -15.39 -15.52
CA LEU A 468 -26.11 -13.97 -15.86
C LEU A 468 -27.04 -13.26 -14.86
N LEU A 469 -26.45 -12.49 -13.95
CA LEU A 469 -27.18 -11.61 -13.05
C LEU A 469 -27.15 -10.19 -13.61
N VAL A 470 -28.29 -9.49 -13.62
CA VAL A 470 -28.40 -8.09 -14.04
C VAL A 470 -28.89 -7.23 -12.89
N LEU A 471 -28.19 -6.16 -12.56
CA LEU A 471 -28.69 -5.09 -11.69
C LEU A 471 -29.44 -4.09 -12.56
N GLU A 472 -30.78 -4.17 -12.51
CA GLU A 472 -31.68 -3.38 -13.35
C GLU A 472 -31.50 -1.88 -13.16
N GLU A 473 -31.60 -1.14 -14.28
CA GLU A 473 -31.53 0.32 -14.30
C GLU A 473 -30.27 0.92 -13.67
N TRP A 474 -29.21 0.13 -13.43
CA TRP A 474 -27.91 0.63 -12.99
C TRP A 474 -27.35 1.63 -14.01
N PRO A 475 -26.81 2.79 -13.59
CA PRO A 475 -26.47 3.19 -12.21
C PRO A 475 -27.61 3.80 -11.36
N GLY A 476 -28.84 3.92 -11.87
CA GLY A 476 -29.93 4.63 -11.19
C GLY A 476 -30.63 3.91 -10.02
N GLN A 477 -30.48 2.59 -9.87
CA GLN A 477 -31.16 1.80 -8.81
C GLN A 477 -30.20 0.99 -7.90
N GLU A 478 -28.93 1.40 -7.81
CA GLU A 478 -27.90 0.71 -7.04
C GLU A 478 -28.17 0.56 -5.53
N ALA A 479 -29.15 1.29 -4.97
CA ALA A 479 -29.53 1.24 -3.55
C ALA A 479 -30.58 0.17 -3.21
N LYS A 480 -31.11 -0.54 -4.20
CA LYS A 480 -32.24 -1.46 -4.04
C LYS A 480 -31.78 -2.92 -4.08
N PRO A 481 -31.86 -3.67 -2.97
CA PRO A 481 -31.47 -5.09 -2.91
C PRO A 481 -32.22 -5.99 -3.91
N ASP A 482 -33.43 -5.61 -4.30
CA ASP A 482 -34.32 -6.31 -5.21
C ASP A 482 -34.13 -5.94 -6.70
N ALA A 483 -33.21 -5.03 -7.02
CA ALA A 483 -32.89 -4.65 -8.40
C ALA A 483 -32.13 -5.76 -9.17
N ALA A 484 -31.72 -6.83 -8.50
CA ALA A 484 -30.96 -7.92 -9.10
C ALA A 484 -31.87 -8.99 -9.72
N ARG A 485 -31.73 -9.25 -11.02
CA ARG A 485 -32.50 -10.27 -11.74
C ARG A 485 -31.64 -11.26 -12.49
N LEU A 486 -32.00 -12.53 -12.37
CA LEU A 486 -31.35 -13.62 -13.08
C LEU A 486 -31.98 -13.82 -14.44
N ALA A 487 -31.15 -13.94 -15.47
CA ALA A 487 -31.62 -14.42 -16.76
C ALA A 487 -32.13 -15.86 -16.61
N PRO A 488 -33.26 -16.23 -17.25
CA PRO A 488 -33.77 -17.60 -17.28
C PRO A 488 -32.69 -18.65 -17.59
N GLY A 489 -32.76 -19.80 -16.91
CA GLY A 489 -31.77 -20.87 -17.05
C GLY A 489 -30.42 -20.63 -16.36
N SER A 490 -30.21 -19.46 -15.75
CA SER A 490 -29.02 -19.21 -14.93
C SER A 490 -28.98 -20.13 -13.71
N ASP A 491 -27.78 -20.58 -13.35
CA ASP A 491 -27.54 -21.23 -12.06
C ASP A 491 -27.97 -20.31 -10.92
N ALA A 492 -28.81 -20.81 -10.01
CA ALA A 492 -29.35 -20.08 -8.88
C ALA A 492 -28.43 -20.08 -7.64
N ALA A 493 -27.34 -20.87 -7.65
CA ALA A 493 -26.46 -21.03 -6.50
C ALA A 493 -25.92 -19.68 -5.94
N PRO A 494 -25.95 -19.50 -4.60
CA PRO A 494 -25.27 -18.42 -3.89
C PRO A 494 -23.82 -18.19 -4.34
N LEU A 495 -23.34 -16.94 -4.30
CA LEU A 495 -21.94 -16.65 -4.69
C LEU A 495 -21.01 -17.08 -3.56
N TRP A 496 -19.99 -17.85 -3.89
CA TRP A 496 -18.90 -18.20 -2.99
C TRP A 496 -17.57 -17.75 -3.58
N LEU A 497 -16.84 -16.90 -2.85
CA LEU A 497 -15.51 -16.42 -3.19
C LEU A 497 -14.54 -16.87 -2.10
N ALA A 498 -13.75 -17.90 -2.39
CA ALA A 498 -12.87 -18.51 -1.40
C ALA A 498 -11.65 -17.61 -1.07
N ALA A 499 -11.26 -17.58 0.20
CA ALA A 499 -9.94 -17.14 0.65
C ALA A 499 -8.85 -18.13 0.22
N PRO A 500 -7.56 -17.73 0.29
CA PRO A 500 -6.43 -18.60 -0.02
C PRO A 500 -6.31 -19.81 0.91
N ASP A 501 -6.66 -19.63 2.18
CA ASP A 501 -6.60 -20.67 3.20
C ASP A 501 -7.97 -21.35 3.35
N GLU A 502 -7.98 -22.67 3.52
CA GLU A 502 -9.23 -23.45 3.61
C GLU A 502 -10.05 -23.05 4.84
N ILE A 503 -9.37 -22.85 5.98
CA ILE A 503 -9.96 -22.35 7.23
C ILE A 503 -9.70 -20.85 7.32
N ALA A 504 -10.73 -20.07 7.05
CA ALA A 504 -10.68 -18.60 7.08
C ALA A 504 -12.01 -18.02 7.59
N PRO A 505 -12.01 -16.79 8.14
CA PRO A 505 -13.24 -16.08 8.46
C PRO A 505 -14.18 -15.99 7.25
N VAL A 506 -15.49 -15.94 7.49
CA VAL A 506 -16.50 -15.83 6.44
C VAL A 506 -17.24 -14.50 6.57
N ILE A 507 -17.30 -13.74 5.49
CA ILE A 507 -18.13 -12.54 5.39
C ILE A 507 -19.36 -12.85 4.54
N VAL A 508 -20.54 -12.52 5.06
CA VAL A 508 -21.80 -12.73 4.37
C VAL A 508 -22.36 -11.39 3.89
N THR A 509 -22.61 -11.27 2.59
CA THR A 509 -23.20 -10.09 1.94
C THR A 509 -24.60 -10.38 1.40
N SER A 510 -25.39 -9.32 1.20
CA SER A 510 -26.74 -9.38 0.63
C SER A 510 -26.76 -9.22 -0.90
N SER A 511 -25.67 -8.74 -1.51
CA SER A 511 -25.58 -8.56 -2.96
C SER A 511 -24.26 -9.08 -3.52
N GLU A 512 -24.32 -9.50 -4.80
CA GLU A 512 -23.17 -9.96 -5.56
C GLU A 512 -22.18 -8.84 -5.92
N LEU A 513 -22.66 -7.59 -5.92
CA LEU A 513 -21.82 -6.40 -6.07
C LEU A 513 -21.02 -6.17 -4.79
N ASP A 514 -21.68 -6.23 -3.63
CA ASP A 514 -21.03 -6.09 -2.32
C ASP A 514 -20.04 -7.20 -2.04
N ALA A 515 -20.31 -8.43 -2.46
CA ALA A 515 -19.36 -9.52 -2.31
C ALA A 515 -18.06 -9.27 -3.08
N ARG A 516 -18.13 -8.65 -4.27
CA ARG A 516 -16.94 -8.38 -5.10
C ARG A 516 -16.07 -7.28 -4.51
N ILE A 517 -16.66 -6.21 -3.96
CA ILE A 517 -15.88 -5.20 -3.23
C ILE A 517 -15.35 -5.78 -1.91
N MET A 518 -16.10 -6.63 -1.21
CA MET A 518 -15.61 -7.25 0.00
C MET A 518 -14.46 -8.24 -0.25
N GLU A 519 -14.53 -9.03 -1.33
CA GLU A 519 -13.40 -9.85 -1.79
C GLU A 519 -12.21 -8.98 -2.17
N GLN A 520 -12.48 -7.80 -2.76
CA GLN A 520 -11.42 -6.84 -3.04
C GLN A 520 -10.69 -6.39 -1.78
N GLU A 521 -11.43 -6.05 -0.73
CA GLU A 521 -10.88 -5.46 0.47
C GLU A 521 -10.32 -6.48 1.47
N THR A 522 -10.80 -7.74 1.43
CA THR A 522 -10.51 -8.72 2.49
C THR A 522 -10.26 -10.14 1.98
N GLY A 523 -10.38 -10.39 0.67
CA GLY A 523 -10.38 -11.72 0.08
C GLY A 523 -9.04 -12.47 0.17
N GLU A 524 -7.99 -11.85 0.68
CA GLU A 524 -6.73 -12.50 1.05
C GLU A 524 -6.72 -13.12 2.45
N VAL A 525 -7.74 -12.82 3.26
CA VAL A 525 -7.96 -13.35 4.61
C VAL A 525 -9.31 -14.03 4.75
N CYS A 526 -10.36 -13.49 4.12
CA CYS A 526 -11.74 -13.91 4.33
C CYS A 526 -12.35 -14.60 3.11
N HIS A 527 -13.12 -15.66 3.36
CA HIS A 527 -14.11 -16.15 2.41
C HIS A 527 -15.26 -15.14 2.32
N VAL A 528 -15.87 -14.99 1.15
CA VAL A 528 -17.04 -14.12 0.96
C VAL A 528 -18.20 -14.92 0.38
N LEU A 529 -19.34 -14.88 1.05
CA LEU A 529 -20.59 -15.55 0.69
C LEU A 529 -21.66 -14.50 0.39
N THR A 530 -22.33 -14.59 -0.76
CA THR A 530 -23.55 -13.80 -1.00
C THR A 530 -24.76 -14.67 -0.84
N LEU A 531 -25.72 -14.24 -0.03
CA LEU A 531 -27.03 -14.87 0.08
C LEU A 531 -28.13 -13.91 -0.41
N PRO A 532 -29.17 -14.43 -1.07
CA PRO A 532 -30.28 -13.61 -1.57
C PRO A 532 -31.12 -12.96 -0.46
N GLY A 533 -30.91 -13.37 0.80
CA GLY A 533 -31.48 -12.75 1.99
C GLY A 533 -30.83 -13.32 3.25
N PRO A 534 -31.00 -12.65 4.41
CA PRO A 534 -30.42 -13.10 5.66
C PRO A 534 -30.88 -14.50 6.04
N ASP A 535 -32.09 -14.92 5.66
CA ASP A 535 -32.70 -16.21 6.02
C ASP A 535 -32.46 -17.35 4.99
N ALA A 536 -31.73 -17.09 3.90
CA ALA A 536 -31.48 -18.09 2.88
C ALA A 536 -30.46 -19.14 3.36
N ALA A 537 -30.72 -20.42 3.05
CA ALA A 537 -29.81 -21.51 3.41
C ALA A 537 -28.50 -21.44 2.59
N PRO A 538 -27.32 -21.55 3.22
CA PRO A 538 -26.06 -21.56 2.51
C PRO A 538 -25.83 -22.88 1.73
N PRO A 539 -25.08 -22.84 0.61
CA PRO A 539 -24.66 -24.05 -0.10
C PRO A 539 -23.88 -25.01 0.80
N ALA A 540 -23.81 -26.30 0.45
CA ALA A 540 -23.14 -27.32 1.28
C ALA A 540 -21.67 -26.97 1.63
N GLU A 541 -20.90 -26.47 0.66
CA GLU A 541 -19.52 -26.04 0.88
C GLU A 541 -19.43 -24.81 1.80
N ALA A 542 -20.28 -23.82 1.58
CA ALA A 542 -20.35 -22.63 2.43
C ALA A 542 -20.86 -22.97 3.85
N ALA A 543 -21.78 -23.92 3.99
CA ALA A 543 -22.26 -24.41 5.28
C ALA A 543 -21.14 -25.13 6.06
N LYS A 544 -20.30 -25.92 5.36
CA LYS A 544 -19.10 -26.53 5.95
C LYS A 544 -18.11 -25.45 6.39
N ALA A 545 -17.84 -24.46 5.55
CA ALA A 545 -16.94 -23.35 5.86
C ALA A 545 -17.44 -22.51 7.05
N LEU A 546 -18.73 -22.16 7.08
CA LEU A 546 -19.37 -21.41 8.18
C LEU A 546 -19.21 -22.12 9.53
N LYS A 547 -19.38 -23.46 9.55
CA LYS A 547 -19.19 -24.28 10.77
C LYS A 547 -17.75 -24.28 11.26
N ALA A 548 -16.78 -24.35 10.33
CA ALA A 548 -15.36 -24.38 10.65
C ALA A 548 -14.75 -22.98 10.85
N ALA A 549 -15.46 -21.92 10.50
CA ALA A 549 -14.93 -20.57 10.44
C ALA A 549 -14.47 -20.07 11.82
N PRO A 550 -13.29 -19.44 11.90
CA PRO A 550 -12.83 -18.81 13.14
C PRO A 550 -13.67 -17.58 13.51
N ALA A 551 -14.32 -16.92 12.54
CA ALA A 551 -15.29 -15.85 12.73
C ALA A 551 -16.27 -15.79 11.54
N VAL A 552 -17.51 -15.37 11.78
CA VAL A 552 -18.52 -15.15 10.74
C VAL A 552 -19.12 -13.76 10.90
N LEU A 553 -18.97 -12.91 9.89
CA LEU A 553 -19.44 -11.52 9.88
C LEU A 553 -20.56 -11.35 8.86
N VAL A 554 -21.76 -11.00 9.30
CA VAL A 554 -22.92 -10.80 8.42
C VAL A 554 -23.15 -9.30 8.23
N ILE A 555 -22.99 -8.81 7.00
CA ILE A 555 -23.12 -7.39 6.68
C ILE A 555 -24.58 -6.95 6.83
N ALA A 556 -24.80 -5.87 7.56
CA ALA A 556 -26.10 -5.24 7.73
C ALA A 556 -26.07 -3.75 7.32
N PRO A 557 -27.15 -3.23 6.71
CA PRO A 557 -27.27 -1.80 6.37
C PRO A 557 -27.15 -0.89 7.59
N ALA A 558 -26.70 0.35 7.38
CA ALA A 558 -26.64 1.35 8.45
C ALA A 558 -28.00 1.56 9.13
N GLY A 559 -28.00 1.64 10.46
CA GLY A 559 -29.23 1.85 11.26
C GLY A 559 -30.06 0.58 11.49
N SER A 560 -29.62 -0.60 11.04
CA SER A 560 -30.43 -1.83 11.15
C SER A 560 -30.47 -2.45 12.54
N HIS A 561 -29.67 -1.98 13.52
CA HIS A 561 -29.44 -2.64 14.81
C HIS A 561 -30.71 -3.14 15.54
N GLU A 562 -31.80 -2.37 15.50
CA GLU A 562 -33.06 -2.68 16.18
C GLU A 562 -33.89 -3.76 15.48
N ASN A 563 -33.64 -4.00 14.18
CA ASN A 563 -34.40 -4.91 13.32
C ASN A 563 -33.66 -6.22 13.02
N LEU A 564 -32.46 -6.41 13.54
CA LEU A 564 -31.67 -7.62 13.31
C LEU A 564 -32.17 -8.75 14.19
N SER A 565 -32.74 -9.78 13.55
CA SER A 565 -33.12 -11.02 14.25
C SER A 565 -31.89 -11.72 14.83
N ARG A 566 -32.03 -12.23 16.06
CA ARG A 566 -31.05 -13.14 16.66
C ARG A 566 -31.01 -14.52 16.00
N ALA A 567 -32.03 -14.89 15.23
CA ALA A 567 -32.22 -16.25 14.69
C ALA A 567 -31.92 -16.37 13.19
N ALA A 568 -31.02 -15.54 12.65
CA ALA A 568 -30.55 -15.72 11.29
C ALA A 568 -29.91 -17.11 11.11
N PRO A 569 -30.03 -17.79 9.95
CA PRO A 569 -29.55 -19.15 9.69
C PRO A 569 -28.06 -19.36 10.01
N TYR A 570 -27.28 -18.28 10.10
CA TYR A 570 -25.87 -18.29 10.51
C TYR A 570 -25.67 -18.71 11.96
N ALA A 571 -26.53 -18.25 12.88
CA ALA A 571 -26.39 -18.54 14.31
C ALA A 571 -26.59 -20.03 14.63
N ALA A 572 -27.42 -20.71 13.83
CA ALA A 572 -27.59 -22.17 13.90
C ALA A 572 -26.41 -22.96 13.32
N LEU A 573 -25.61 -22.33 12.44
CA LEU A 573 -24.47 -22.94 11.78
C LEU A 573 -23.14 -22.62 12.45
N SER A 574 -23.04 -21.48 13.14
CA SER A 574 -21.86 -21.04 13.85
C SER A 574 -22.25 -20.12 15.01
N GLU A 575 -21.90 -20.50 16.23
CA GLU A 575 -22.10 -19.67 17.42
C GLU A 575 -21.24 -18.39 17.39
N LYS A 576 -20.27 -18.31 16.46
CA LYS A 576 -19.39 -17.15 16.24
C LYS A 576 -19.93 -16.16 15.22
N ALA A 577 -21.15 -16.39 14.71
CA ALA A 577 -21.80 -15.48 13.78
C ALA A 577 -22.25 -14.19 14.46
N GLN A 578 -21.80 -13.06 13.93
CA GLN A 578 -22.19 -11.73 14.41
C GLN A 578 -22.55 -10.81 13.25
N TRP A 579 -23.41 -9.85 13.55
CA TRP A 579 -23.75 -8.78 12.62
C TRP A 579 -22.65 -7.73 12.59
N LEU A 580 -22.22 -7.35 11.40
CA LEU A 580 -21.35 -6.20 11.15
C LEU A 580 -22.19 -5.11 10.47
N VAL A 581 -22.66 -4.16 11.27
CA VAL A 581 -23.49 -3.06 10.77
C VAL A 581 -22.61 -1.99 10.12
N LEU A 582 -22.93 -1.64 8.88
CA LEU A 582 -22.22 -0.59 8.15
C LEU A 582 -22.45 0.77 8.83
N PRO A 583 -21.42 1.62 8.97
CA PRO A 583 -21.60 2.97 9.50
C PRO A 583 -22.51 3.86 8.62
N ARG A 584 -22.49 3.63 7.30
CA ARG A 584 -23.22 4.40 6.28
C ARG A 584 -23.62 3.49 5.13
N GLY A 585 -24.67 3.85 4.42
CA GLY A 585 -25.11 3.17 3.19
C GLY A 585 -25.93 1.90 3.42
N ALA A 586 -26.61 1.46 2.36
CA ALA A 586 -27.42 0.24 2.35
C ALA A 586 -26.62 -1.03 2.01
N GLY A 587 -25.40 -0.86 1.48
CA GLY A 587 -24.49 -1.94 1.10
C GLY A 587 -23.04 -1.47 1.10
N CYS A 588 -22.10 -2.40 0.93
CA CYS A 588 -20.66 -2.14 1.01
C CYS A 588 -20.19 -1.11 -0.01
N ALA A 589 -20.66 -1.19 -1.27
CA ALA A 589 -20.28 -0.24 -2.31
C ALA A 589 -20.64 1.22 -1.94
N GLN A 590 -21.83 1.43 -1.37
CA GLN A 590 -22.28 2.75 -0.91
C GLN A 590 -21.55 3.21 0.35
N ALA A 591 -21.30 2.28 1.27
CA ALA A 591 -20.51 2.58 2.47
C ALA A 591 -19.12 3.09 2.09
N HIS A 592 -18.47 2.43 1.13
CA HIS A 592 -17.18 2.86 0.59
C HIS A 592 -17.25 4.25 -0.04
N GLU A 593 -18.23 4.49 -0.92
CA GLU A 593 -18.44 5.81 -1.54
C GLU A 593 -18.70 6.91 -0.51
N ALA A 594 -19.38 6.59 0.59
CA ALA A 594 -19.60 7.49 1.72
C ALA A 594 -18.36 7.67 2.64
N GLY A 595 -17.20 7.14 2.24
CA GLY A 595 -15.91 7.28 2.93
C GLY A 595 -15.61 6.22 3.98
N THR A 596 -16.33 5.09 3.99
CA THR A 596 -16.05 3.99 4.93
C THR A 596 -14.87 3.16 4.46
N ASP A 597 -13.85 3.00 5.32
CA ASP A 597 -12.80 2.02 5.11
C ASP A 597 -13.32 0.62 5.46
N LEU A 598 -13.83 -0.08 4.45
CA LEU A 598 -14.41 -1.43 4.61
C LEU A 598 -13.40 -2.44 5.14
N ARG A 599 -12.12 -2.28 4.78
CA ARG A 599 -11.06 -3.19 5.20
C ARG A 599 -10.82 -3.06 6.69
N GLU A 600 -10.59 -1.84 7.17
CA GLU A 600 -10.38 -1.59 8.60
C GLU A 600 -11.62 -1.97 9.41
N LEU A 601 -12.82 -1.66 8.92
CA LEU A 601 -14.09 -2.06 9.56
C LEU A 601 -14.18 -3.58 9.78
N VAL A 602 -13.81 -4.38 8.78
CA VAL A 602 -13.79 -5.84 8.90
C VAL A 602 -12.67 -6.29 9.82
N PHE A 603 -11.47 -5.74 9.68
CA PHE A 603 -10.30 -6.18 10.42
C PHE A 603 -10.46 -5.92 11.93
N ASP A 604 -11.09 -4.81 12.31
CA ASP A 604 -11.43 -4.50 13.71
C ASP A 604 -12.44 -5.49 14.31
N ALA A 605 -13.28 -6.12 13.46
CA ALA A 605 -14.26 -7.12 13.87
C ALA A 605 -13.72 -8.56 13.87
N LEU A 606 -12.51 -8.79 13.37
CA LEU A 606 -11.89 -10.12 13.30
C LEU A 606 -11.00 -10.42 14.51
N PRO A 607 -10.83 -11.70 14.89
CA PRO A 607 -9.86 -12.09 15.90
C PRO A 607 -8.44 -11.66 15.51
N PRO A 608 -7.62 -11.09 16.43
CA PRO A 608 -6.28 -10.57 16.13
C PRO A 608 -5.37 -11.55 15.39
N ALA A 609 -5.37 -12.83 15.79
CA ALA A 609 -4.57 -13.89 15.17
C ALA A 609 -4.80 -14.02 13.66
N MET A 610 -6.04 -13.78 13.19
CA MET A 610 -6.43 -13.93 11.78
C MET A 610 -5.92 -12.78 10.91
N ILE A 611 -5.65 -11.62 11.51
CA ILE A 611 -5.12 -10.44 10.82
C ILE A 611 -3.62 -10.24 11.11
N GLY A 612 -2.91 -11.32 11.42
CA GLY A 612 -1.47 -11.32 11.65
C GLY A 612 -1.05 -10.57 12.92
N ILE A 613 -1.99 -10.26 13.81
CA ILE A 613 -1.68 -9.66 15.10
C ILE A 613 -1.51 -10.82 16.10
N PRO A 614 -0.32 -11.02 16.69
CA PRO A 614 -0.14 -12.07 17.70
C PRO A 614 -1.18 -11.91 18.80
N GLU A 615 -1.81 -13.02 19.22
CA GLU A 615 -2.51 -13.04 20.51
C GLU A 615 -1.52 -12.62 21.59
N ASP A 616 -1.95 -11.80 22.55
CA ASP A 616 -1.07 -11.34 23.63
C ASP A 616 -0.55 -12.58 24.38
N GLU A 617 0.73 -12.94 24.17
CA GLU A 617 1.37 -14.03 24.90
C GLU A 617 1.29 -13.75 26.41
N PRO A 618 0.95 -14.75 27.24
CA PRO A 618 1.01 -14.59 28.68
C PRO A 618 2.43 -14.20 29.07
N ALA A 619 2.55 -13.09 29.80
CA ALA A 619 3.83 -12.49 30.11
C ALA A 619 4.76 -13.50 30.81
N PRO A 620 6.04 -13.61 30.42
CA PRO A 620 6.99 -14.40 31.18
C PRO A 620 7.08 -13.83 32.61
N ALA A 621 7.11 -14.72 33.60
CA ALA A 621 7.12 -14.34 35.02
C ALA A 621 8.33 -13.49 35.42
N TYR A 622 9.40 -13.46 34.60
CA TYR A 622 10.60 -12.66 34.82
C TYR A 622 11.36 -12.41 33.50
N GLY A 623 11.93 -11.21 33.31
CA GLY A 623 12.85 -10.85 32.21
C GLY A 623 12.24 -10.06 31.05
N PRO A 624 13.08 -9.38 30.22
CA PRO A 624 12.60 -8.73 29.00
C PRO A 624 12.03 -9.79 28.06
N ALA A 625 10.87 -9.49 27.47
CA ALA A 625 10.33 -10.33 26.40
C ALA A 625 11.41 -10.48 25.30
N PRO A 626 11.62 -11.70 24.76
CA PRO A 626 12.57 -11.89 23.68
C PRO A 626 12.24 -10.92 22.54
N PRO A 627 13.26 -10.39 21.82
CA PRO A 627 13.02 -9.48 20.71
C PRO A 627 12.04 -10.14 19.75
N ARG A 628 10.88 -9.49 19.54
CA ARG A 628 9.85 -10.00 18.62
C ARG A 628 10.51 -10.22 17.26
N LYS A 629 10.56 -11.47 16.82
CA LYS A 629 11.15 -11.83 15.52
C LYS A 629 10.44 -11.03 14.45
N ARG A 630 11.21 -10.40 13.54
CA ARG A 630 10.61 -9.81 12.35
C ARG A 630 9.81 -10.90 11.64
N PRO A 631 8.59 -10.60 11.19
CA PRO A 631 7.80 -11.57 10.45
C PRO A 631 8.57 -12.01 9.20
N ALA A 632 8.57 -13.32 8.93
CA ALA A 632 9.26 -13.88 7.78
C ALA A 632 8.53 -13.46 6.50
N MET A 633 9.29 -12.97 5.52
CA MET A 633 8.75 -12.71 4.19
C MET A 633 8.41 -14.04 3.51
N PRO A 634 7.23 -14.16 2.87
CA PRO A 634 6.87 -15.37 2.13
C PRO A 634 7.75 -15.55 0.88
N ASP A 635 8.07 -16.81 0.52
CA ASP A 635 8.85 -17.14 -0.67
C ASP A 635 8.01 -17.05 -1.95
N ILE A 636 7.85 -15.83 -2.44
CA ILE A 636 7.09 -15.55 -3.67
C ILE A 636 7.78 -16.16 -4.91
N ALA A 637 9.12 -16.17 -4.93
CA ALA A 637 9.88 -16.68 -6.06
C ALA A 637 9.65 -18.18 -6.24
N GLY A 638 9.71 -18.95 -5.14
CA GLY A 638 9.40 -20.37 -5.15
C GLY A 638 7.97 -20.68 -5.62
N LEU A 639 6.98 -19.91 -5.16
CA LEU A 639 5.59 -20.06 -5.60
C LEU A 639 5.41 -19.84 -7.12
N ILE A 640 6.07 -18.82 -7.69
CA ILE A 640 6.03 -18.54 -9.13
C ILE A 640 6.68 -19.68 -9.91
N GLN A 641 7.85 -20.17 -9.47
CA GLN A 641 8.56 -21.27 -10.12
C GLN A 641 7.72 -22.56 -10.13
N ALA A 642 7.09 -22.90 -9.01
CA ALA A 642 6.20 -24.06 -8.92
C ALA A 642 5.03 -23.97 -9.92
N ALA A 643 4.37 -22.81 -9.98
CA ALA A 643 3.26 -22.59 -10.91
C ALA A 643 3.70 -22.68 -12.39
N GLN A 644 4.88 -22.16 -12.74
CA GLN A 644 5.43 -22.31 -14.09
C GLN A 644 5.69 -23.77 -14.45
N ALA A 645 6.21 -24.56 -13.51
CA ALA A 645 6.48 -25.98 -13.71
C ALA A 645 5.18 -26.76 -14.01
N GLU A 646 4.11 -26.50 -13.25
CA GLU A 646 2.81 -27.13 -13.46
C GLU A 646 2.16 -26.75 -14.80
N VAL A 647 2.20 -25.47 -15.18
CA VAL A 647 1.69 -25.01 -16.48
C VAL A 647 2.47 -25.69 -17.61
N LYS A 648 3.80 -25.78 -17.49
CA LYS A 648 4.64 -26.48 -18.46
C LYS A 648 4.27 -27.96 -18.55
N ALA A 649 4.10 -28.64 -17.43
CA ALA A 649 3.69 -30.05 -17.38
C ALA A 649 2.34 -30.30 -18.05
N PHE A 650 1.34 -29.44 -17.78
CA PHE A 650 0.02 -29.51 -18.42
C PHE A 650 0.11 -29.40 -19.95
N HIS A 651 0.88 -28.44 -20.46
CA HIS A 651 1.06 -28.28 -21.90
C HIS A 651 1.83 -29.45 -22.52
N MET A 652 2.92 -29.91 -21.88
CA MET A 652 3.69 -31.08 -22.37
C MET A 652 2.82 -32.34 -22.49
N ALA A 653 2.01 -32.65 -21.48
CA ALA A 653 1.10 -33.81 -21.51
C ALA A 653 0.07 -33.74 -22.66
N ARG A 654 -0.29 -32.54 -23.13
CA ARG A 654 -1.21 -32.33 -24.26
C ARG A 654 -0.49 -32.36 -25.62
N PHE A 655 0.80 -32.04 -25.65
CA PHE A 655 1.62 -32.10 -26.86
C PHE A 655 2.13 -33.51 -27.18
N GLU A 656 2.33 -34.37 -26.19
CA GLU A 656 2.82 -35.75 -26.37
C GLU A 656 1.99 -36.56 -27.38
N PRO A 657 0.65 -36.64 -27.26
CA PRO A 657 -0.18 -37.38 -28.22
C PRO A 657 -0.22 -36.75 -29.61
N ILE A 658 -0.09 -35.42 -29.69
CA ILE A 658 -0.03 -34.68 -30.96
C ILE A 658 1.31 -34.95 -31.66
N LYS A 659 2.41 -35.00 -30.91
CA LYS A 659 3.73 -35.39 -31.43
C LYS A 659 3.74 -36.82 -31.91
N GLU A 660 3.15 -37.75 -31.16
CA GLU A 660 3.03 -39.16 -31.58
C GLU A 660 2.16 -39.30 -32.83
N SER A 661 1.04 -38.56 -32.90
CA SER A 661 0.18 -38.50 -34.10
C SER A 661 0.90 -37.88 -35.30
N MET A 662 1.63 -36.77 -35.12
CA MET A 662 2.43 -36.15 -36.19
C MET A 662 3.57 -37.05 -36.66
N LYS A 663 4.20 -37.79 -35.73
CA LYS A 663 5.24 -38.78 -36.05
C LYS A 663 4.66 -39.96 -36.81
N GLY A 664 3.50 -40.48 -36.39
CA GLY A 664 2.77 -41.51 -37.13
C GLY A 664 2.32 -41.06 -38.51
N MET A 665 1.92 -39.79 -38.65
CA MET A 665 1.58 -39.18 -39.94
C MET A 665 2.81 -38.99 -40.83
N GLU A 666 3.96 -38.58 -40.26
CA GLU A 666 5.24 -38.54 -40.97
C GLU A 666 5.70 -39.93 -41.41
N ASP A 667 5.53 -40.97 -40.59
CA ASP A 667 5.90 -42.35 -40.93
C ASP A 667 4.99 -42.93 -42.02
N GLN A 668 3.69 -42.61 -42.00
CA GLN A 668 2.78 -42.90 -43.11
C GLN A 668 3.19 -42.16 -44.40
N PHE A 669 3.58 -40.90 -44.29
CA PHE A 669 4.07 -40.11 -45.42
C PHE A 669 5.40 -40.66 -45.97
N ARG A 670 6.32 -41.10 -45.10
CA ARG A 670 7.55 -41.83 -45.47
C ARG A 670 7.22 -43.10 -46.26
N GLN A 671 6.26 -43.89 -45.80
CA GLN A 671 5.86 -45.13 -46.48
C GLN A 671 5.21 -44.87 -47.86
N ILE A 672 4.41 -43.82 -48.00
CA ILE A 672 3.79 -43.45 -49.27
C ILE A 672 4.86 -42.98 -50.27
N LEU A 673 5.79 -42.12 -49.84
CA LEU A 673 6.87 -41.62 -50.70
C LEU A 673 7.84 -42.74 -51.11
N ALA A 674 8.17 -43.66 -50.20
CA ALA A 674 9.02 -44.81 -50.51
C ALA A 674 8.39 -45.73 -51.57
N LYS A 675 7.07 -45.91 -51.56
CA LYS A 675 6.33 -46.66 -52.61
C LYS A 675 6.38 -45.98 -54.00
N HIS A 676 6.63 -44.67 -54.04
CA HIS A 676 6.81 -43.90 -55.27
C HIS A 676 8.28 -43.60 -55.60
N GLY A 677 9.23 -44.31 -54.96
CA GLY A 677 10.66 -44.18 -55.25
C GLY A 677 11.30 -42.87 -54.75
N GLN A 678 10.68 -42.18 -53.79
CA GLN A 678 11.19 -40.94 -53.20
C GLN A 678 11.53 -41.12 -51.70
N ASP A 679 12.70 -40.64 -51.28
CA ASP A 679 13.16 -40.72 -49.89
C ASP A 679 12.89 -39.40 -49.16
N LEU A 680 12.07 -39.44 -48.11
CA LEU A 680 11.67 -38.26 -47.32
C LEU A 680 12.87 -37.57 -46.66
N ASP A 681 13.90 -38.32 -46.24
CA ASP A 681 15.09 -37.72 -45.63
C ASP A 681 15.97 -37.07 -46.70
N GLN A 682 16.04 -37.62 -47.92
CA GLN A 682 16.67 -36.94 -49.06
C GLN A 682 15.87 -35.72 -49.55
N ILE A 683 14.53 -35.76 -49.49
CA ILE A 683 13.66 -34.61 -49.83
C ILE A 683 13.82 -33.50 -48.79
N LYS A 684 13.83 -33.83 -47.49
CA LYS A 684 14.09 -32.87 -46.41
C LYS A 684 15.53 -32.33 -46.46
N ALA A 685 16.52 -33.18 -46.73
CA ALA A 685 17.90 -32.77 -46.92
C ALA A 685 18.07 -31.88 -48.17
N ARG A 686 17.38 -32.16 -49.29
CA ARG A 686 17.32 -31.27 -50.47
C ARG A 686 16.64 -29.94 -50.14
N ALA A 687 15.53 -29.94 -49.39
CA ALA A 687 14.83 -28.72 -48.99
C ALA A 687 15.61 -27.87 -47.96
N LEU A 688 16.50 -28.49 -47.16
CA LEU A 688 17.41 -27.81 -46.24
C LEU A 688 18.75 -27.42 -46.90
N ALA A 689 19.19 -28.12 -47.94
CA ALA A 689 20.42 -27.88 -48.71
C ALA A 689 20.21 -26.97 -49.94
N GLU A 690 18.97 -26.72 -50.35
CA GLU A 690 18.65 -25.62 -51.25
C GLU A 690 19.06 -24.31 -50.58
N PRO A 691 19.99 -23.52 -51.17
CA PRO A 691 20.35 -22.23 -50.61
C PRO A 691 19.09 -21.38 -50.57
N ARG A 692 18.63 -21.03 -49.36
CA ARG A 692 17.56 -20.05 -49.18
C ARG A 692 17.98 -18.81 -49.96
N LYS A 693 17.34 -18.56 -51.11
CA LYS A 693 17.56 -17.35 -51.90
C LYS A 693 17.37 -16.17 -50.95
N ARG A 694 18.38 -15.28 -50.90
CA ARG A 694 18.26 -14.05 -50.10
C ARG A 694 17.02 -13.30 -50.58
N PHE A 695 16.37 -12.59 -49.66
CA PHE A 695 15.07 -11.95 -49.86
C PHE A 695 15.07 -10.95 -51.04
N ASP A 696 16.24 -10.45 -51.41
CA ASP A 696 16.52 -9.59 -52.56
C ASP A 696 16.41 -10.32 -53.92
N GLN A 697 16.86 -11.57 -54.03
CA GLN A 697 16.79 -12.37 -55.25
C GLN A 697 15.37 -12.82 -55.59
N VAL A 698 14.56 -13.14 -54.58
CA VAL A 698 13.13 -13.50 -54.76
C VAL A 698 12.34 -12.30 -55.28
N GLY A 699 12.67 -11.09 -54.82
CA GLY A 699 12.07 -9.85 -55.31
C GLY A 699 12.43 -9.54 -56.77
N GLN A 700 13.68 -9.79 -57.18
CA GLN A 700 14.12 -9.58 -58.57
C GLN A 700 13.54 -10.60 -59.54
N GLU A 701 13.40 -11.87 -59.14
CA GLU A 701 12.76 -12.89 -59.97
C GLU A 701 11.26 -12.64 -60.13
N MET A 702 10.57 -12.22 -59.06
CA MET A 702 9.15 -11.86 -59.14
C MET A 702 8.93 -10.61 -59.99
N ALA A 703 9.83 -9.62 -59.91
CA ALA A 703 9.82 -8.46 -60.80
C ALA A 703 10.08 -8.85 -62.27
N ALA A 704 11.08 -9.68 -62.56
CA ALA A 704 11.37 -10.16 -63.91
C ALA A 704 10.24 -11.02 -64.49
N HIS A 705 9.58 -11.82 -63.66
CA HIS A 705 8.44 -12.65 -64.06
C HIS A 705 7.16 -11.83 -64.27
N ILE A 706 7.02 -10.69 -63.59
CA ILE A 706 5.97 -9.69 -63.83
C ILE A 706 6.27 -8.89 -65.11
N THR A 707 7.54 -8.52 -65.36
CA THR A 707 7.96 -7.82 -66.57
C THR A 707 7.83 -8.70 -67.82
N ALA A 708 8.25 -9.96 -67.77
CA ALA A 708 8.11 -10.91 -68.88
C ALA A 708 6.64 -11.24 -69.20
N ARG A 709 5.76 -11.21 -68.18
CA ARG A 709 4.31 -11.42 -68.35
C ARG A 709 3.58 -10.16 -68.82
N ARG A 710 4.16 -8.97 -68.59
CA ARG A 710 3.74 -7.69 -69.17
C ARG A 710 4.15 -7.56 -70.63
N ASP A 711 5.31 -8.08 -71.03
CA ASP A 711 5.80 -7.99 -72.41
C ASP A 711 5.25 -9.13 -73.31
N ALA A 712 4.59 -10.13 -72.71
CA ALA A 712 3.87 -11.22 -73.40
C ALA A 712 2.34 -11.03 -73.46
N LEU A 713 1.82 -9.98 -72.82
CA LEU A 713 0.45 -9.45 -72.95
C LEU A 713 0.48 -8.21 -73.83
#